data_AF-A0A842HFY7-F1
#
_entry.id   AF-A0A842HFY7-F1
#
_cell.length_a   1.000
_cell.length_b   1.000
_cell.length_c   1.000
_cell.angle_alpha   90.00
_cell.angle_beta   90.00
_cell.angle_gamma   90.00
#
_symmetry.space_group_name_H-M   'P 1'
#
loop_
_entity.id
_entity.type
_entity.pdbx_description
1 polymer ?
#
loop_
_entity_poly.entity_id
_entity_poly.type
_entity_poly.pdbx_seq_one_letter_code
_entity_poly.pdbx_strand_id
1 'polypeptide(L)'
;MTPRILFLGLTFAFGVALQAETNPPPALPPLTIDGQNFVDPDGNVVKFWGVNLTALYPDRAAATATAQNLAERQINLVRPHHMLRQSKDWNPQMVSGALVDYRNDSRTWDKEALDRFDFLNAELARQGIYLAFSVHFSRQYHPGDVTILETDAADAAAWSAAISELEGWPWKKAIDVRKALPAIDERAALLNEEFIENLLTHVNPYTGRSYAEDPQLLIMEVVNESSLEYAVICKNRFPEHWDKQLQASWEAYARANGLDKPGDLYAPVGLKAIELRAKFLRKLDTDYYNRIRAKIESLGCEVPMMYSNLWRGDNALAMQAELSDVTENHAYIDPLVVRDLDDGFNRAAKNSLQGKPYFIGEFNQAEGSANIKEHAPYRTMLMVAAPAYANLHDWSGIVWFSWNHGTDIIEADGWTSEEGRNPRLGTMVADAMMTDHLRTAGMLFRNGWVSPSAQPITVWVEEPYFAGNYDRLMEGKHKVLPGWQSVHGIRRAYGKEPDEQFDAEWLYNWPGKVMVSDTNEIIKDTVRRQLTLAVPQGEAFSGFLDGELPAGLSHLEIDDDSGFATVIVVAEDDKPLAQSTSLVISRTYLDDDLKEQIGPAVTLNGLAALPEGKQWAFAVTRPRSAEPSAPVMLTPGADGSLMLPDTLWYEAELHPAE
;
A
#
# COMPACT_ATOMS: atom_id res chain seq x y z
N MET A 1 -7.79 -23.44 23.09
CA MET A 1 -7.53 -24.59 22.19
C MET A 1 -8.82 -24.92 21.48
N THR A 2 -9.04 -24.24 20.36
CA THR A 2 -10.16 -24.43 19.43
C THR A 2 -9.48 -24.63 18.08
N PRO A 3 -9.81 -25.64 17.26
CA PRO A 3 -8.94 -26.04 16.17
C PRO A 3 -9.01 -24.99 15.04
N ARG A 4 -7.86 -24.38 14.74
CA ARG A 4 -7.63 -23.70 13.45
C ARG A 4 -7.82 -24.75 12.36
N ILE A 5 -8.62 -24.42 11.36
CA ILE A 5 -8.85 -25.27 10.18
C ILE A 5 -7.49 -25.43 9.48
N LEU A 6 -6.87 -26.60 9.65
CA LEU A 6 -5.77 -27.03 8.81
C LEU A 6 -6.29 -27.13 7.38
N PHE A 7 -5.78 -26.30 6.47
CA PHE A 7 -5.78 -26.62 5.06
C PHE A 7 -4.85 -27.82 4.86
N LEU A 8 -5.41 -29.04 4.88
CA LEU A 8 -4.69 -30.21 4.43
C LEU A 8 -4.52 -30.11 2.91
N GLY A 9 -3.26 -30.13 2.46
CA GLY A 9 -2.89 -30.18 1.05
C GLY A 9 -3.61 -31.33 0.34
N LEU A 10 -4.46 -30.95 -0.61
CA LEU A 10 -4.99 -31.82 -1.64
C LEU A 10 -4.28 -31.43 -2.93
N THR A 11 -3.46 -32.35 -3.44
CA THR A 11 -2.87 -32.30 -4.77
C THR A 11 -4.00 -32.14 -5.80
N PHE A 12 -4.14 -30.95 -6.37
CA PHE A 12 -5.16 -30.69 -7.39
C PHE A 12 -4.73 -31.27 -8.73
N ALA A 13 -5.44 -32.30 -9.17
CA ALA A 13 -5.43 -32.71 -10.57
C ALA A 13 -6.13 -31.62 -11.40
N PHE A 14 -5.42 -31.07 -12.38
CA PHE A 14 -5.94 -30.09 -13.34
C PHE A 14 -7.15 -30.64 -14.10
N GLY A 15 -8.19 -29.82 -14.22
CA GLY A 15 -9.34 -30.07 -15.08
C GLY A 15 -10.68 -30.15 -14.36
N VAL A 16 -11.08 -29.09 -13.67
CA VAL A 16 -12.50 -28.84 -13.37
C VAL A 16 -12.83 -27.45 -13.91
N ALA A 17 -13.77 -27.38 -14.85
CA ALA A 17 -14.33 -26.12 -15.29
C ALA A 17 -14.79 -25.32 -14.06
N LEU A 18 -14.27 -24.11 -13.88
CA LEU A 18 -14.70 -23.16 -12.85
C LEU A 18 -16.20 -22.88 -13.03
N GLN A 19 -17.05 -23.66 -12.37
CA GLN A 19 -18.41 -23.25 -12.10
C GLN A 19 -18.33 -22.22 -10.98
N ALA A 20 -18.62 -20.96 -11.32
CA ALA A 20 -18.89 -19.94 -10.31
C ALA A 20 -19.91 -20.51 -9.32
N GLU A 21 -19.55 -20.59 -8.04
CA GLU A 21 -20.48 -20.98 -7.00
C GLU A 21 -21.65 -20.00 -7.02
N THR A 22 -22.86 -20.50 -7.26
CA THR A 22 -24.07 -19.66 -7.36
C THR A 22 -24.52 -19.10 -6.01
N ASN A 23 -23.83 -19.42 -4.93
CA ASN A 23 -24.13 -18.94 -3.59
C ASN A 23 -23.31 -17.68 -3.29
N PRO A 24 -23.93 -16.65 -2.67
CA PRO A 24 -23.19 -15.49 -2.17
C PRO A 24 -22.04 -15.93 -1.25
N PRO A 25 -20.86 -15.29 -1.33
CA PRO A 25 -19.80 -15.53 -0.37
C PRO A 25 -20.26 -15.18 1.05
N PRO A 26 -19.81 -15.92 2.08
CA PRO A 26 -20.07 -15.52 3.46
C PRO A 26 -19.49 -14.14 3.72
N ALA A 27 -20.09 -13.42 4.65
CA ALA A 27 -19.53 -12.16 5.13
C ALA A 27 -18.17 -12.41 5.80
N LEU A 28 -17.20 -11.54 5.53
CA LEU A 28 -15.93 -11.55 6.25
C LEU A 28 -16.18 -11.22 7.72
N PRO A 29 -15.32 -11.70 8.64
CA PRO A 29 -15.38 -11.29 10.04
C PRO A 29 -15.25 -9.76 10.14
N PRO A 30 -16.15 -9.06 10.86
CA PRO A 30 -15.96 -7.64 11.11
C PRO A 30 -14.71 -7.44 11.98
N LEU A 31 -13.91 -6.44 11.64
CA LEU A 31 -12.72 -6.06 12.39
C LEU A 31 -12.95 -4.75 13.14
N THR A 32 -12.29 -4.59 14.28
CA THR A 32 -12.36 -3.36 15.07
C THR A 32 -10.96 -2.81 15.32
N ILE A 33 -10.87 -1.51 15.60
CA ILE A 33 -9.60 -0.87 15.95
C ILE A 33 -9.36 -1.01 17.46
N ASP A 34 -8.21 -1.57 17.82
CA ASP A 34 -7.67 -1.58 19.19
C ASP A 34 -6.26 -0.98 19.18
N GLY A 35 -6.16 0.26 19.68
CA GLY A 35 -4.92 1.03 19.64
C GLY A 35 -4.37 1.20 18.23
N GLN A 36 -3.17 0.66 17.97
CA GLN A 36 -2.49 0.77 16.67
C GLN A 36 -2.88 -0.33 15.66
N ASN A 37 -3.81 -1.21 16.01
CA ASN A 37 -4.06 -2.42 15.23
C ASN A 37 -5.55 -2.63 14.94
N PHE A 38 -5.81 -3.40 13.88
CA PHE A 38 -7.10 -4.05 13.69
C PHE A 38 -7.09 -5.39 14.41
N VAL A 39 -8.19 -5.72 15.06
CA VAL A 39 -8.40 -7.02 15.72
C VAL A 39 -9.66 -7.71 15.23
N ASP A 40 -9.58 -9.03 15.12
CA ASP A 40 -10.72 -9.89 14.83
C ASP A 40 -11.67 -10.03 16.06
N PRO A 41 -12.84 -10.67 15.92
CA PRO A 41 -13.76 -10.88 17.05
C PRO A 41 -13.19 -11.68 18.23
N ASP A 42 -12.10 -12.43 18.02
CA ASP A 42 -11.39 -13.18 19.05
C ASP A 42 -10.28 -12.34 19.73
N GLY A 43 -10.05 -11.10 19.26
CA GLY A 43 -9.04 -10.18 19.76
C GLY A 43 -7.64 -10.39 19.16
N ASN A 44 -7.50 -11.18 18.09
CA ASN A 44 -6.22 -11.36 17.42
C ASN A 44 -5.94 -10.20 16.47
N VAL A 45 -4.69 -9.70 16.47
CA VAL A 45 -4.25 -8.67 15.53
C VAL A 45 -4.29 -9.21 14.10
N VAL A 46 -4.80 -8.40 13.18
CA VAL A 46 -4.83 -8.67 11.74
C VAL A 46 -3.91 -7.68 11.03
N LYS A 47 -2.95 -8.20 10.24
CA LYS A 47 -2.06 -7.43 9.37
C LYS A 47 -2.47 -7.58 7.91
N PHE A 48 -2.30 -6.53 7.10
CA PHE A 48 -2.81 -6.48 5.73
C PHE A 48 -1.71 -6.41 4.67
N TRP A 49 -1.50 -7.52 3.97
CA TRP A 49 -0.69 -7.58 2.76
C TRP A 49 -1.61 -7.32 1.58
N GLY A 50 -1.46 -6.18 0.92
CA GLY A 50 -2.44 -5.71 -0.05
C GLY A 50 -1.87 -5.30 -1.39
N VAL A 51 -2.77 -5.11 -2.36
CA VAL A 51 -2.45 -4.53 -3.68
C VAL A 51 -3.50 -3.49 -4.10
N ASN A 52 -3.08 -2.52 -4.90
CA ASN A 52 -4.01 -1.64 -5.61
C ASN A 52 -4.53 -2.34 -6.88
N LEU A 53 -5.84 -2.22 -7.12
CA LEU A 53 -6.52 -2.63 -8.36
C LEU A 53 -7.06 -1.37 -9.03
N THR A 54 -6.32 -0.82 -9.99
CA THR A 54 -6.60 0.51 -10.55
C THR A 54 -7.51 0.39 -11.77
N ALA A 55 -8.74 0.93 -11.66
CA ALA A 55 -9.76 0.89 -12.71
C ALA A 55 -9.87 -0.52 -13.37
N LEU A 56 -9.91 -1.55 -12.51
CA LEU A 56 -9.86 -2.95 -12.90
C LEU A 56 -11.29 -3.56 -12.94
N TYR A 57 -11.75 -3.94 -14.13
CA TYR A 57 -13.10 -4.42 -14.45
C TYR A 57 -13.04 -5.67 -15.37
N PRO A 58 -12.43 -6.77 -14.90
CA PRO A 58 -12.17 -7.94 -15.73
C PRO A 58 -13.47 -8.70 -16.02
N ASP A 59 -13.46 -9.57 -17.02
CA ASP A 59 -14.57 -10.52 -17.19
C ASP A 59 -14.64 -11.50 -16.00
N ARG A 60 -15.71 -12.30 -15.93
CA ARG A 60 -15.96 -13.17 -14.78
C ARG A 60 -14.89 -14.25 -14.58
N ALA A 61 -14.34 -14.82 -15.66
CA ALA A 61 -13.33 -15.87 -15.53
C ALA A 61 -12.04 -15.27 -14.98
N ALA A 62 -11.59 -14.16 -15.57
CA ALA A 62 -10.45 -13.41 -15.12
C ALA A 62 -10.63 -12.88 -13.69
N ALA A 63 -11.84 -12.43 -13.30
CA ALA A 63 -12.14 -11.95 -11.95
C ALA A 63 -11.97 -13.05 -10.88
N THR A 64 -12.59 -14.22 -11.09
CA THR A 64 -12.46 -15.37 -10.16
C THR A 64 -11.01 -15.79 -10.03
N ALA A 65 -10.32 -15.97 -11.15
CA ALA A 65 -8.93 -16.42 -11.13
C ALA A 65 -7.99 -15.37 -10.53
N THR A 66 -8.23 -14.07 -10.78
CA THR A 66 -7.47 -12.97 -10.15
C THR A 66 -7.61 -13.03 -8.63
N ALA A 67 -8.83 -13.20 -8.10
CA ALA A 67 -9.04 -13.28 -6.66
C ALA A 67 -8.28 -14.47 -6.04
N GLN A 68 -8.30 -15.65 -6.70
CA GLN A 68 -7.56 -16.84 -6.26
C GLN A 68 -6.04 -16.61 -6.27
N ASN A 69 -5.49 -16.11 -7.39
CA ASN A 69 -4.07 -15.81 -7.54
C ASN A 69 -3.56 -14.83 -6.45
N LEU A 70 -4.37 -13.82 -6.11
CA LEU A 70 -4.05 -12.87 -5.05
C LEU A 70 -4.01 -13.58 -3.67
N ALA A 71 -5.01 -14.39 -3.36
CA ALA A 71 -5.10 -15.09 -2.09
C ALA A 71 -3.94 -16.08 -1.85
N GLU A 72 -3.54 -16.83 -2.88
CA GLU A 72 -2.37 -17.73 -2.85
C GLU A 72 -1.06 -16.98 -2.53
N ARG A 73 -1.00 -15.69 -2.90
CA ARG A 73 0.11 -14.77 -2.61
C ARG A 73 -0.02 -14.05 -1.26
N GLN A 74 -0.87 -14.57 -0.37
CA GLN A 74 -1.16 -14.03 0.95
C GLN A 74 -1.90 -12.69 0.96
N ILE A 75 -2.34 -12.18 -0.19
CA ILE A 75 -3.08 -10.93 -0.25
C ILE A 75 -4.41 -11.09 0.50
N ASN A 76 -4.67 -10.17 1.43
CA ASN A 76 -5.90 -10.12 2.23
C ASN A 76 -6.54 -8.74 2.26
N LEU A 77 -5.99 -7.77 1.52
CA LEU A 77 -6.58 -6.46 1.29
C LEU A 77 -6.38 -6.06 -0.17
N VAL A 78 -7.42 -5.53 -0.80
CA VAL A 78 -7.24 -4.79 -2.05
C VAL A 78 -7.77 -3.38 -1.91
N ARG A 79 -7.14 -2.45 -2.63
CA ARG A 79 -7.61 -1.08 -2.77
C ARG A 79 -8.14 -0.90 -4.19
N PRO A 80 -9.47 -1.00 -4.42
CA PRO A 80 -10.04 -0.58 -5.68
C PRO A 80 -9.77 0.91 -5.87
N HIS A 81 -8.86 1.19 -6.79
CA HIS A 81 -8.23 2.48 -6.93
C HIS A 81 -8.64 3.14 -8.24
N HIS A 82 -8.65 4.48 -8.27
CA HIS A 82 -9.08 5.26 -9.43
C HIS A 82 -10.42 4.82 -10.06
N MET A 83 -11.44 4.51 -9.26
CA MET A 83 -12.73 3.99 -9.75
C MET A 83 -13.46 4.92 -10.75
N LEU A 84 -13.08 6.20 -10.78
CA LEU A 84 -13.60 7.22 -11.68
C LEU A 84 -12.64 7.59 -12.83
N ARG A 85 -11.49 6.92 -12.98
CA ARG A 85 -10.57 7.11 -14.11
C ARG A 85 -11.11 6.39 -15.33
N GLN A 86 -11.24 7.08 -16.45
CA GLN A 86 -11.54 6.45 -17.74
C GLN A 86 -10.37 5.56 -18.18
N SER A 87 -10.57 4.24 -18.21
CA SER A 87 -9.55 3.24 -18.56
C SER A 87 -9.88 2.51 -19.87
N LYS A 88 -9.96 3.25 -20.98
CA LYS A 88 -10.18 2.69 -22.33
C LYS A 88 -8.95 2.01 -22.94
N ASP A 89 -7.80 2.15 -22.29
CA ASP A 89 -6.54 1.50 -22.62
C ASP A 89 -6.66 -0.03 -22.64
N TRP A 90 -7.43 -0.62 -21.73
CA TRP A 90 -7.62 -2.08 -21.69
C TRP A 90 -9.10 -2.52 -21.70
N ASN A 91 -10.04 -1.61 -21.40
CA ASN A 91 -11.49 -1.82 -21.62
C ASN A 91 -12.01 -0.99 -22.81
N PRO A 92 -11.50 -1.16 -24.05
CA PRO A 92 -11.85 -0.30 -25.17
C PRO A 92 -13.34 -0.40 -25.58
N GLN A 93 -14.03 -1.46 -25.17
CA GLN A 93 -15.44 -1.69 -25.48
C GLN A 93 -16.39 -1.05 -24.46
N MET A 94 -15.92 -0.68 -23.27
CA MET A 94 -16.73 0.00 -22.26
C MET A 94 -17.02 1.44 -22.65
N VAL A 95 -18.11 2.00 -22.11
CA VAL A 95 -18.53 3.38 -22.44
C VAL A 95 -17.46 4.37 -22.03
N SER A 96 -16.95 4.24 -20.81
CA SER A 96 -15.90 5.08 -20.24
C SER A 96 -14.68 4.31 -19.75
N GLY A 97 -14.86 3.03 -19.37
CA GLY A 97 -13.85 2.28 -18.62
C GLY A 97 -13.68 2.79 -17.18
N ALA A 98 -14.74 3.34 -16.60
CA ALA A 98 -14.85 3.83 -15.23
C ALA A 98 -16.22 3.42 -14.66
N LEU A 99 -16.45 3.61 -13.36
CA LEU A 99 -17.75 3.33 -12.75
C LEU A 99 -18.90 4.24 -13.25
N VAL A 100 -18.58 5.41 -13.82
CA VAL A 100 -19.56 6.33 -14.42
C VAL A 100 -19.34 6.46 -15.92
N ASP A 101 -20.40 6.71 -16.69
CA ASP A 101 -20.37 6.63 -18.16
C ASP A 101 -19.76 7.86 -18.85
N TYR A 102 -19.65 8.99 -18.14
CA TYR A 102 -19.09 10.26 -18.59
C TYR A 102 -19.65 10.76 -19.95
N ARG A 103 -20.93 10.49 -20.25
CA ARG A 103 -21.53 10.94 -21.53
C ARG A 103 -21.84 12.44 -21.56
N ASN A 104 -22.36 12.97 -20.45
CA ASN A 104 -22.76 14.38 -20.32
C ASN A 104 -22.32 15.00 -18.98
N ASP A 105 -22.27 14.17 -17.94
CA ASP A 105 -22.02 14.49 -16.54
C ASP A 105 -21.16 13.38 -15.92
N SER A 106 -20.77 13.55 -14.65
CA SER A 106 -19.97 12.58 -13.88
C SER A 106 -20.83 11.77 -12.89
N ARG A 107 -22.13 11.62 -13.16
CA ARG A 107 -23.12 11.13 -12.19
C ARG A 107 -23.74 9.79 -12.58
N THR A 108 -23.89 9.53 -13.86
CA THR A 108 -24.58 8.34 -14.38
C THR A 108 -23.67 7.10 -14.35
N TRP A 109 -24.09 6.03 -13.66
CA TRP A 109 -23.35 4.76 -13.61
C TRP A 109 -23.18 4.09 -14.98
N ASP A 110 -21.99 3.57 -15.26
CA ASP A 110 -21.77 2.58 -16.30
C ASP A 110 -22.16 1.19 -15.75
N LYS A 111 -23.28 0.65 -16.26
CA LYS A 111 -23.84 -0.62 -15.80
C LYS A 111 -22.91 -1.82 -16.01
N GLU A 112 -22.10 -1.80 -17.07
CA GLU A 112 -21.18 -2.90 -17.35
C GLU A 112 -19.98 -2.86 -16.39
N ALA A 113 -19.43 -1.67 -16.16
CA ALA A 113 -18.34 -1.49 -15.19
C ALA A 113 -18.79 -1.84 -13.77
N LEU A 114 -19.99 -1.42 -13.36
CA LEU A 114 -20.54 -1.73 -12.04
C LEU A 114 -20.78 -3.24 -11.84
N ASP A 115 -21.34 -3.96 -12.83
CA ASP A 115 -21.53 -5.42 -12.73
C ASP A 115 -20.19 -6.17 -12.55
N ARG A 116 -19.16 -5.76 -13.31
CA ARG A 116 -17.82 -6.38 -13.21
C ARG A 116 -17.11 -6.03 -11.91
N PHE A 117 -17.25 -4.79 -11.44
CA PHE A 117 -16.75 -4.35 -10.14
C PHE A 117 -17.36 -5.16 -9.01
N ASP A 118 -18.69 -5.31 -9.02
CA ASP A 118 -19.41 -6.10 -8.03
C ASP A 118 -19.02 -7.57 -8.05
N PHE A 119 -18.91 -8.16 -9.26
CA PHE A 119 -18.51 -9.55 -9.41
C PHE A 119 -17.09 -9.80 -8.89
N LEU A 120 -16.13 -8.93 -9.24
CA LEU A 120 -14.76 -9.01 -8.73
C LEU A 120 -14.73 -8.91 -7.19
N ASN A 121 -15.46 -7.95 -6.61
CA ASN A 121 -15.50 -7.78 -5.15
C ASN A 121 -16.11 -8.98 -4.42
N ALA A 122 -17.12 -9.63 -5.00
CA ALA A 122 -17.68 -10.86 -4.45
C ALA A 122 -16.68 -12.04 -4.49
N GLU A 123 -15.91 -12.16 -5.57
CA GLU A 123 -14.88 -13.19 -5.67
C GLU A 123 -13.69 -12.91 -4.72
N LEU A 124 -13.34 -11.64 -4.51
CA LEU A 124 -12.38 -11.24 -3.47
C LEU A 124 -12.91 -11.60 -2.07
N ALA A 125 -14.20 -11.36 -1.80
CA ALA A 125 -14.83 -11.71 -0.52
C ALA A 125 -14.80 -13.23 -0.29
N ARG A 126 -15.01 -14.02 -1.34
CA ARG A 126 -14.93 -15.50 -1.29
C ARG A 126 -13.56 -16.00 -0.84
N GLN A 127 -12.50 -15.23 -1.13
CA GLN A 127 -11.13 -15.53 -0.71
C GLN A 127 -10.74 -14.88 0.63
N GLY A 128 -11.67 -14.21 1.31
CA GLY A 128 -11.39 -13.51 2.58
C GLY A 128 -10.55 -12.23 2.41
N ILE A 129 -10.67 -11.56 1.26
CA ILE A 129 -9.94 -10.33 0.96
C ILE A 129 -10.82 -9.10 1.24
N TYR A 130 -10.35 -8.22 2.13
CA TYR A 130 -10.98 -6.95 2.47
C TYR A 130 -10.79 -5.88 1.37
N LEU A 131 -11.57 -4.80 1.43
CA LEU A 131 -11.50 -3.65 0.54
C LEU A 131 -11.07 -2.38 1.31
N ALA A 132 -10.23 -1.56 0.69
CA ALA A 132 -9.97 -0.18 1.08
C ALA A 132 -10.47 0.75 -0.04
N PHE A 133 -11.44 1.61 0.23
CA PHE A 133 -11.95 2.55 -0.78
C PHE A 133 -11.27 3.90 -0.68
N SER A 134 -10.96 4.50 -1.84
CA SER A 134 -10.71 5.94 -1.96
C SER A 134 -11.88 6.54 -2.73
N VAL A 135 -12.64 7.42 -2.07
CA VAL A 135 -13.90 7.92 -2.65
C VAL A 135 -13.74 9.20 -3.47
N HIS A 136 -12.55 9.82 -3.46
CA HIS A 136 -12.23 10.96 -4.33
C HIS A 136 -10.80 10.90 -4.86
N PHE A 137 -10.66 10.86 -6.19
CA PHE A 137 -9.36 11.01 -6.83
C PHE A 137 -9.47 11.43 -8.30
N SER A 138 -9.83 10.51 -9.19
CA SER A 138 -9.71 10.66 -10.64
C SER A 138 -11.00 11.11 -11.33
N ARG A 139 -11.90 11.78 -10.60
CA ARG A 139 -13.13 12.32 -11.17
C ARG A 139 -12.83 13.36 -12.25
N GLN A 140 -13.51 13.24 -13.37
CA GLN A 140 -13.55 14.28 -14.40
C GLN A 140 -14.91 14.97 -14.34
N TYR A 141 -14.95 16.21 -13.86
CA TYR A 141 -16.18 17.00 -13.90
C TYR A 141 -16.49 17.44 -15.33
N HIS A 142 -17.78 17.48 -15.67
CA HIS A 142 -18.27 17.95 -16.97
C HIS A 142 -19.24 19.13 -16.79
N PRO A 143 -19.41 20.00 -17.81
CA PRO A 143 -20.32 21.14 -17.71
C PRO A 143 -21.77 20.77 -17.32
N GLY A 144 -22.24 19.56 -17.68
CA GLY A 144 -23.57 19.05 -17.33
C GLY A 144 -23.79 18.79 -15.83
N ASP A 145 -22.70 18.63 -15.07
CA ASP A 145 -22.75 18.47 -13.61
C ASP A 145 -23.32 19.69 -12.89
N VAL A 146 -23.42 20.86 -13.56
CA VAL A 146 -24.01 22.09 -13.02
C VAL A 146 -25.41 21.89 -12.46
N THR A 147 -26.12 20.88 -12.97
CA THR A 147 -27.49 20.49 -12.61
C THR A 147 -27.62 19.87 -11.22
N ILE A 148 -26.51 19.52 -10.54
CA ILE A 148 -26.55 19.01 -9.16
C ILE A 148 -27.08 20.05 -8.15
N LEU A 149 -26.90 21.34 -8.48
CA LEU A 149 -27.30 22.45 -7.63
C LEU A 149 -27.96 23.55 -8.47
N GLU A 150 -29.23 23.83 -8.20
CA GLU A 150 -29.94 24.96 -8.78
C GLU A 150 -29.50 26.27 -8.12
N THR A 151 -28.99 27.20 -8.93
CA THR A 151 -28.66 28.59 -8.52
C THR A 151 -29.20 29.56 -9.59
N ASP A 152 -28.67 30.78 -9.68
CA ASP A 152 -29.01 31.67 -10.80
C ASP A 152 -28.27 31.29 -12.10
N ALA A 153 -28.82 31.74 -13.24
CA ALA A 153 -28.28 31.38 -14.54
C ALA A 153 -26.86 31.91 -14.80
N ALA A 154 -26.44 32.99 -14.12
CA ALA A 154 -25.11 33.56 -14.30
C ALA A 154 -24.05 32.73 -13.57
N ASP A 155 -24.34 32.32 -12.34
CA ASP A 155 -23.51 31.40 -11.56
C ASP A 155 -23.37 30.04 -12.26
N ALA A 156 -24.49 29.44 -12.69
CA ALA A 156 -24.48 28.19 -13.45
C ALA A 156 -23.62 28.28 -14.72
N ALA A 157 -23.77 29.36 -15.50
CA ALA A 157 -22.97 29.56 -16.71
C ALA A 157 -21.48 29.77 -16.40
N ALA A 158 -21.15 30.48 -15.31
CA ALA A 158 -19.77 30.71 -14.89
C ALA A 158 -19.09 29.40 -14.43
N TRP A 159 -19.80 28.58 -13.67
CA TRP A 159 -19.31 27.27 -13.23
C TRP A 159 -19.07 26.34 -14.43
N SER A 160 -20.04 26.20 -15.34
CA SER A 160 -19.88 25.38 -16.54
C SER A 160 -18.71 25.86 -17.42
N ALA A 161 -18.52 27.17 -17.56
CA ALA A 161 -17.38 27.73 -18.29
C ALA A 161 -16.03 27.41 -17.62
N ALA A 162 -15.95 27.48 -16.29
CA ALA A 162 -14.74 27.14 -15.53
C ALA A 162 -14.40 25.64 -15.64
N ILE A 163 -15.40 24.77 -15.67
CA ILE A 163 -15.21 23.34 -15.91
C ILE A 163 -14.72 23.08 -17.33
N SER A 164 -15.32 23.71 -18.35
CA SER A 164 -14.81 23.60 -19.73
C SER A 164 -13.37 24.10 -19.87
N GLU A 165 -12.99 25.15 -19.14
CA GLU A 165 -11.59 25.56 -19.06
C GLU A 165 -10.70 24.45 -18.47
N LEU A 166 -11.11 23.90 -17.32
CA LEU A 166 -10.38 22.85 -16.60
C LEU A 166 -10.27 21.53 -17.38
N GLU A 167 -11.26 21.20 -18.22
CA GLU A 167 -11.21 20.07 -19.15
C GLU A 167 -10.12 20.24 -20.20
N GLY A 168 -9.93 21.48 -20.68
CA GLY A 168 -8.89 21.82 -21.66
C GLY A 168 -7.46 21.83 -21.10
N TRP A 169 -7.28 21.67 -19.78
CA TRP A 169 -5.96 21.69 -19.16
C TRP A 169 -5.23 20.34 -19.32
N PRO A 170 -3.89 20.36 -19.46
CA PRO A 170 -3.09 19.15 -19.33
C PRO A 170 -3.33 18.45 -17.99
N TRP A 171 -3.43 17.12 -18.00
CA TRP A 171 -3.73 16.31 -16.81
C TRP A 171 -2.92 16.71 -15.57
N LYS A 172 -1.58 16.84 -15.70
CA LYS A 172 -0.68 17.18 -14.59
C LYS A 172 -0.97 18.54 -13.96
N LYS A 173 -1.53 19.49 -14.73
CA LYS A 173 -1.95 20.80 -14.24
C LYS A 173 -3.32 20.74 -13.57
N ALA A 174 -4.20 19.88 -14.05
CA ALA A 174 -5.59 19.82 -13.61
C ALA A 174 -5.81 18.92 -12.39
N ILE A 175 -4.96 17.91 -12.16
CA ILE A 175 -5.21 16.86 -11.17
C ILE A 175 -5.41 17.42 -9.75
N ASP A 176 -4.45 18.17 -9.21
CA ASP A 176 -4.53 18.68 -7.84
C ASP A 176 -5.69 19.67 -7.66
N VAL A 177 -5.98 20.44 -8.72
CA VAL A 177 -7.12 21.36 -8.76
C VAL A 177 -8.44 20.60 -8.70
N ARG A 178 -8.61 19.52 -9.47
CA ARG A 178 -9.80 18.66 -9.44
C ARG A 178 -9.98 17.99 -8.08
N LYS A 179 -8.89 17.50 -7.49
CA LYS A 179 -8.93 16.88 -6.15
C LYS A 179 -9.33 17.87 -5.07
N ALA A 180 -8.81 19.09 -5.11
CA ALA A 180 -9.07 20.10 -4.10
C ALA A 180 -10.44 20.79 -4.24
N LEU A 181 -11.09 20.69 -5.41
CA LEU A 181 -12.30 21.44 -5.73
C LEU A 181 -13.47 21.21 -4.74
N PRO A 182 -13.79 19.97 -4.30
CA PRO A 182 -14.86 19.75 -3.32
C PRO A 182 -14.69 20.46 -1.98
N ALA A 183 -13.46 20.79 -1.59
CA ALA A 183 -13.22 21.51 -0.34
C ALA A 183 -13.53 23.02 -0.43
N ILE A 184 -13.77 23.54 -1.64
CA ILE A 184 -13.98 24.97 -1.89
C ILE A 184 -15.22 25.30 -2.75
N ASP A 185 -15.84 24.30 -3.39
CA ASP A 185 -16.98 24.46 -4.29
C ASP A 185 -18.14 23.51 -3.91
N GLU A 186 -19.33 24.08 -3.73
CA GLU A 186 -20.51 23.35 -3.26
C GLU A 186 -20.99 22.29 -4.27
N ARG A 187 -20.92 22.57 -5.58
CA ARG A 187 -21.32 21.59 -6.61
C ARG A 187 -20.38 20.40 -6.60
N ALA A 188 -19.07 20.64 -6.55
CA ALA A 188 -18.07 19.58 -6.50
C ALA A 188 -18.21 18.72 -5.23
N ALA A 189 -18.57 19.33 -4.08
CA ALA A 189 -18.86 18.61 -2.84
C ALA A 189 -20.11 17.72 -2.98
N LEU A 190 -21.23 18.26 -3.47
CA LEU A 190 -22.47 17.52 -3.68
C LEU A 190 -22.31 16.35 -4.67
N LEU A 191 -21.54 16.54 -5.75
CA LEU A 191 -21.24 15.47 -6.70
C LEU A 191 -20.45 14.32 -6.06
N ASN A 192 -19.57 14.64 -5.11
CA ASN A 192 -18.85 13.61 -4.37
C ASN A 192 -19.76 12.90 -3.36
N GLU A 193 -20.60 13.64 -2.64
CA GLU A 193 -21.61 13.07 -1.74
C GLU A 193 -22.60 12.15 -2.48
N GLU A 194 -23.06 12.54 -3.67
CA GLU A 194 -23.95 11.73 -4.51
C GLU A 194 -23.26 10.43 -4.94
N PHE A 195 -21.98 10.47 -5.32
CA PHE A 195 -21.23 9.26 -5.65
C PHE A 195 -21.03 8.34 -4.45
N ILE A 196 -20.67 8.90 -3.29
CA ILE A 196 -20.51 8.14 -2.04
C ILE A 196 -21.84 7.50 -1.64
N GLU A 197 -22.93 8.24 -1.68
CA GLU A 197 -24.27 7.72 -1.40
C GLU A 197 -24.64 6.58 -2.32
N ASN A 198 -24.48 6.79 -3.63
CA ASN A 198 -24.81 5.77 -4.61
C ASN A 198 -23.90 4.53 -4.46
N LEU A 199 -22.60 4.70 -4.20
CA LEU A 199 -21.67 3.59 -4.00
C LEU A 199 -22.02 2.80 -2.74
N LEU A 200 -22.21 3.48 -1.60
CA LEU A 200 -22.42 2.82 -0.31
C LEU A 200 -23.79 2.16 -0.18
N THR A 201 -24.84 2.76 -0.75
CA THR A 201 -26.20 2.19 -0.72
C THR A 201 -26.45 1.16 -1.82
N HIS A 202 -25.56 1.05 -2.80
CA HIS A 202 -25.65 0.03 -3.84
C HIS A 202 -25.49 -1.36 -3.25
N VAL A 203 -26.46 -2.23 -3.53
CA VAL A 203 -26.42 -3.64 -3.14
C VAL A 203 -25.69 -4.41 -4.22
N ASN A 204 -24.53 -4.96 -3.86
CA ASN A 204 -23.81 -5.86 -4.75
C ASN A 204 -24.66 -7.14 -4.96
N PRO A 205 -25.11 -7.44 -6.19
CA PRO A 205 -26.04 -8.54 -6.45
C PRO A 205 -25.42 -9.92 -6.22
N TYR A 206 -24.10 -10.02 -6.14
CA TYR A 206 -23.36 -11.26 -5.91
C TYR A 206 -23.09 -11.53 -4.43
N THR A 207 -23.10 -10.51 -3.57
CA THR A 207 -22.98 -10.67 -2.11
C THR A 207 -24.30 -10.50 -1.37
N GLY A 208 -25.28 -9.85 -1.99
CA GLY A 208 -26.58 -9.53 -1.39
C GLY A 208 -26.53 -8.43 -0.31
N ARG A 209 -25.41 -7.69 -0.22
CA ARG A 209 -25.16 -6.67 0.80
C ARG A 209 -24.90 -5.32 0.15
N SER A 210 -25.31 -4.24 0.83
CA SER A 210 -24.86 -2.90 0.48
C SER A 210 -23.38 -2.74 0.87
N TYR A 211 -22.61 -1.92 0.15
CA TYR A 211 -21.22 -1.65 0.56
C TYR A 211 -21.13 -0.95 1.93
N ALA A 212 -22.18 -0.24 2.35
CA ALA A 212 -22.29 0.34 3.69
C ALA A 212 -22.33 -0.70 4.82
N GLU A 213 -23.00 -1.83 4.58
CA GLU A 213 -23.21 -2.90 5.56
C GLU A 213 -22.25 -4.09 5.38
N ASP A 214 -21.41 -4.07 4.34
CA ASP A 214 -20.51 -5.18 4.03
C ASP A 214 -19.20 -5.08 4.86
N PRO A 215 -18.94 -6.00 5.80
CA PRO A 215 -17.69 -6.01 6.59
C PRO A 215 -16.43 -6.25 5.75
N GLN A 216 -16.58 -6.56 4.46
CA GLN A 216 -15.45 -6.55 3.52
C GLN A 216 -14.83 -5.16 3.40
N LEU A 217 -15.61 -4.08 3.48
CA LEU A 217 -15.09 -2.71 3.45
C LEU A 217 -14.41 -2.36 4.78
N LEU A 218 -13.09 -2.32 4.78
CA LEU A 218 -12.25 -2.15 5.97
C LEU A 218 -11.99 -0.69 6.32
N ILE A 219 -11.61 0.12 5.33
CA ILE A 219 -11.28 1.54 5.50
C ILE A 219 -11.77 2.37 4.33
N MET A 220 -12.00 3.66 4.59
CA MET A 220 -12.33 4.64 3.57
C MET A 220 -11.43 5.88 3.66
N GLU A 221 -10.81 6.22 2.53
CA GLU A 221 -10.10 7.46 2.32
C GLU A 221 -11.00 8.48 1.62
N VAL A 222 -11.05 9.70 2.16
CA VAL A 222 -11.82 10.81 1.57
C VAL A 222 -11.20 11.30 0.27
N VAL A 223 -9.89 11.57 0.22
CA VAL A 223 -9.20 12.05 -0.99
C VAL A 223 -7.77 11.53 -1.13
N ASN A 224 -7.46 10.91 -2.27
CA ASN A 224 -6.12 10.39 -2.56
C ASN A 224 -5.08 11.50 -2.78
N GLU A 225 -3.95 11.46 -2.08
CA GLU A 225 -2.76 12.31 -2.25
C GLU A 225 -3.10 13.80 -2.48
N SER A 226 -3.83 14.41 -1.55
CA SER A 226 -4.22 15.82 -1.67
C SER A 226 -4.39 16.50 -0.32
N SER A 227 -4.07 17.79 -0.31
CA SER A 227 -4.55 18.75 0.69
C SER A 227 -4.58 20.12 0.05
N LEU A 228 -5.40 21.03 0.57
CA LEU A 228 -5.40 22.41 0.09
C LEU A 228 -4.06 23.10 0.37
N GLU A 229 -3.41 22.78 1.48
CA GLU A 229 -2.07 23.30 1.80
C GLU A 229 -1.03 22.92 0.73
N TYR A 230 -0.99 21.65 0.35
CA TYR A 230 -0.11 21.18 -0.72
C TYR A 230 -0.43 21.84 -2.06
N ALA A 231 -1.70 21.85 -2.47
CA ALA A 231 -2.11 22.42 -3.75
C ALA A 231 -1.70 23.92 -3.86
N VAL A 232 -1.94 24.70 -2.80
CA VAL A 232 -1.58 26.12 -2.75
C VAL A 232 -0.07 26.34 -2.71
N ILE A 233 0.67 25.60 -1.88
CA ILE A 233 2.13 25.73 -1.79
C ILE A 233 2.82 25.40 -3.13
N CYS A 234 2.31 24.37 -3.84
CA CYS A 234 2.78 23.96 -5.17
C CYS A 234 2.30 24.87 -6.31
N LYS A 235 1.58 25.96 -6.00
CA LYS A 235 1.09 26.94 -6.98
C LYS A 235 0.07 26.38 -7.98
N ASN A 236 -0.69 25.35 -7.58
CA ASN A 236 -1.83 24.87 -8.35
C ASN A 236 -2.99 25.88 -8.24
N ARG A 237 -3.00 26.88 -9.14
CA ARG A 237 -4.08 27.87 -9.22
C ARG A 237 -5.31 27.28 -9.88
N PHE A 238 -6.47 27.60 -9.32
CA PHE A 238 -7.77 27.23 -9.89
C PHE A 238 -8.09 28.13 -11.10
N PRO A 239 -9.03 27.72 -11.98
CA PRO A 239 -9.70 28.64 -12.89
C PRO A 239 -10.21 29.90 -12.17
N GLU A 240 -10.26 31.02 -12.89
CA GLU A 240 -10.50 32.36 -12.33
C GLU A 240 -11.79 32.44 -11.48
N HIS A 241 -12.81 31.67 -11.87
CA HIS A 241 -14.08 31.58 -11.13
C HIS A 241 -13.89 31.16 -9.66
N TRP A 242 -13.09 30.11 -9.39
CA TRP A 242 -12.85 29.63 -8.02
C TRP A 242 -11.66 30.32 -7.36
N ASP A 243 -10.61 30.69 -8.10
CA ASP A 243 -9.43 31.37 -7.54
C ASP A 243 -9.82 32.69 -6.86
N LYS A 244 -10.74 33.46 -7.46
CA LYS A 244 -11.29 34.69 -6.86
C LYS A 244 -12.08 34.43 -5.58
N GLN A 245 -12.90 33.39 -5.56
CA GLN A 245 -13.71 33.04 -4.39
C GLN A 245 -12.82 32.58 -3.24
N LEU A 246 -11.83 31.72 -3.52
CA LEU A 246 -10.87 31.24 -2.54
C LEU A 246 -10.01 32.37 -1.99
N GLN A 247 -9.51 33.27 -2.86
CA GLN A 247 -8.77 34.45 -2.44
C GLN A 247 -9.64 35.37 -1.56
N ALA A 248 -10.90 35.63 -1.91
CA ALA A 248 -11.79 36.46 -1.10
C ALA A 248 -12.03 35.85 0.30
N SER A 249 -12.27 34.53 0.37
CA SER A 249 -12.41 33.78 1.62
C SER A 249 -11.15 33.84 2.49
N TRP A 250 -9.97 33.68 1.87
CA TRP A 250 -8.68 33.84 2.54
C TRP A 250 -8.53 35.23 3.15
N GLU A 251 -8.78 36.28 2.38
CA GLU A 251 -8.62 37.64 2.89
C GLU A 251 -9.58 37.98 4.02
N ALA A 252 -10.83 37.47 3.95
CA ALA A 252 -11.80 37.63 5.02
C ALA A 252 -11.34 36.92 6.30
N TYR A 253 -10.89 35.67 6.19
CA TYR A 253 -10.35 34.90 7.31
C TYR A 253 -9.14 35.60 7.93
N ALA A 254 -8.19 36.03 7.11
CA ALA A 254 -6.96 36.66 7.59
C ALA A 254 -7.24 38.01 8.29
N ARG A 255 -8.13 38.85 7.75
CA ARG A 255 -8.55 40.10 8.40
C ARG A 255 -9.24 39.84 9.74
N ALA A 256 -10.13 38.85 9.80
CA ALA A 256 -10.79 38.44 11.04
C ALA A 256 -9.79 37.96 12.12
N ASN A 257 -8.62 37.45 11.71
CA ASN A 257 -7.54 37.01 12.59
C ASN A 257 -6.39 38.03 12.71
N GLY A 258 -6.68 39.31 12.44
CA GLY A 258 -5.80 40.44 12.71
C GLY A 258 -4.65 40.61 11.73
N LEU A 259 -4.82 40.20 10.47
CA LEU A 259 -3.90 40.49 9.37
C LEU A 259 -4.56 41.42 8.35
N ASP A 260 -4.33 42.73 8.48
CA ASP A 260 -4.98 43.78 7.67
C ASP A 260 -4.66 43.68 6.17
N LYS A 261 -3.43 43.27 5.84
CA LYS A 261 -2.91 43.13 4.47
C LYS A 261 -2.48 41.68 4.22
N PRO A 262 -3.43 40.78 3.98
CA PRO A 262 -3.14 39.35 3.85
C PRO A 262 -2.32 39.00 2.60
N GLY A 263 -2.48 39.75 1.52
CA GLY A 263 -1.79 39.50 0.25
C GLY A 263 -2.33 38.27 -0.48
N ASP A 264 -1.54 37.78 -1.44
CA ASP A 264 -1.86 36.61 -2.26
C ASP A 264 -1.80 35.32 -1.41
N LEU A 265 -2.88 34.53 -1.41
CA LEU A 265 -2.97 33.24 -0.73
C LEU A 265 -1.79 32.31 -1.09
N TYR A 266 -1.37 32.36 -2.36
CA TYR A 266 -0.31 31.50 -2.86
C TYR A 266 1.08 32.00 -2.44
N ALA A 267 1.25 33.27 -2.10
CA ALA A 267 2.53 33.88 -1.77
C ALA A 267 2.43 34.77 -0.51
N PRO A 268 2.09 34.20 0.67
CA PRO A 268 1.99 34.96 1.90
C PRO A 268 3.37 35.50 2.31
N VAL A 269 3.39 36.71 2.87
CA VAL A 269 4.62 37.38 3.32
C VAL A 269 4.61 37.53 4.83
N GLY A 270 5.64 36.98 5.48
CA GLY A 270 5.83 37.05 6.93
C GLY A 270 5.21 35.89 7.71
N LEU A 271 5.74 35.62 8.90
CA LEU A 271 5.40 34.45 9.72
C LEU A 271 3.91 34.37 10.06
N LYS A 272 3.29 35.50 10.45
CA LYS A 272 1.86 35.55 10.76
C LYS A 272 0.98 35.17 9.55
N ALA A 273 1.34 35.61 8.35
CA ALA A 273 0.59 35.28 7.15
C ALA A 273 0.72 33.79 6.78
N ILE A 274 1.93 33.22 6.95
CA ILE A 274 2.19 31.79 6.73
C ILE A 274 1.38 30.93 7.69
N GLU A 275 1.40 31.27 8.99
CA GLU A 275 0.60 30.58 10.02
C GLU A 275 -0.89 30.66 9.72
N LEU A 276 -1.43 31.86 9.48
CA LEU A 276 -2.85 32.02 9.21
C LEU A 276 -3.28 31.31 7.92
N ARG A 277 -2.42 31.28 6.89
CA ARG A 277 -2.69 30.51 5.67
C ARG A 277 -2.82 29.03 5.97
N ALA A 278 -1.85 28.46 6.70
CA ALA A 278 -1.87 27.03 7.03
C ALA A 278 -3.14 26.67 7.84
N LYS A 279 -3.54 27.53 8.79
CA LYS A 279 -4.78 27.38 9.58
C LYS A 279 -6.04 27.53 8.71
N PHE A 280 -6.07 28.47 7.76
CA PHE A 280 -7.18 28.65 6.82
C PHE A 280 -7.38 27.41 5.93
N LEU A 281 -6.30 26.92 5.31
CA LEU A 281 -6.36 25.77 4.41
C LEU A 281 -6.72 24.49 5.16
N ARG A 282 -6.14 24.25 6.35
CA ARG A 282 -6.55 23.15 7.22
C ARG A 282 -8.03 23.23 7.61
N LYS A 283 -8.55 24.44 7.88
CA LYS A 283 -9.97 24.60 8.20
C LYS A 283 -10.85 24.10 7.06
N LEU A 284 -10.54 24.45 5.81
CA LEU A 284 -11.30 24.00 4.65
C LEU A 284 -11.24 22.48 4.48
N ASP A 285 -10.04 21.89 4.63
CA ASP A 285 -9.87 20.43 4.58
C ASP A 285 -10.64 19.73 5.72
N THR A 286 -10.64 20.33 6.93
CA THR A 286 -11.40 19.84 8.11
C THR A 286 -12.90 19.94 7.91
N ASP A 287 -13.40 21.06 7.39
CA ASP A 287 -14.83 21.24 7.09
C ASP A 287 -15.29 20.19 6.07
N TYR A 288 -14.49 19.96 5.02
CA TYR A 288 -14.79 18.96 4.01
C TYR A 288 -14.76 17.53 4.56
N TYR A 289 -13.75 17.18 5.36
CA TYR A 289 -13.68 15.88 6.03
C TYR A 289 -14.92 15.61 6.89
N ASN A 290 -15.30 16.58 7.73
CA ASN A 290 -16.47 16.45 8.59
C ASN A 290 -17.77 16.33 7.80
N ARG A 291 -17.88 17.04 6.67
CA ARG A 291 -19.01 16.91 5.74
C ARG A 291 -19.12 15.49 5.19
N ILE A 292 -18.03 14.93 4.66
CA ILE A 292 -18.03 13.58 4.08
C ILE A 292 -18.26 12.52 5.15
N ARG A 293 -17.64 12.64 6.34
CA ARG A 293 -17.90 11.75 7.48
C ARG A 293 -19.38 11.77 7.87
N ALA A 294 -19.97 12.95 8.05
CA ALA A 294 -21.39 13.08 8.39
C ALA A 294 -22.30 12.47 7.30
N LYS A 295 -21.93 12.61 6.02
CA LYS A 295 -22.66 11.97 4.92
C LYS A 295 -22.59 10.45 5.04
N ILE A 296 -21.42 9.86 5.25
CA ILE A 296 -21.23 8.40 5.38
C ILE A 296 -21.98 7.85 6.59
N GLU A 297 -21.88 8.52 7.74
CA GLU A 297 -22.61 8.14 8.97
C GLU A 297 -24.13 8.21 8.76
N SER A 298 -24.64 9.19 7.99
CA SER A 298 -26.07 9.30 7.68
C SER A 298 -26.60 8.14 6.84
N LEU A 299 -25.71 7.40 6.15
CA LEU A 299 -26.02 6.21 5.38
C LEU A 299 -25.95 4.93 6.23
N GLY A 300 -25.62 5.03 7.52
CA GLY A 300 -25.47 3.88 8.43
C GLY A 300 -24.15 3.13 8.27
N CYS A 301 -23.15 3.72 7.61
CA CYS A 301 -21.83 3.11 7.43
C CYS A 301 -20.88 3.60 8.53
N GLU A 302 -20.32 2.68 9.31
CA GLU A 302 -19.39 2.95 10.42
C GLU A 302 -17.93 2.61 10.08
N VAL A 303 -17.60 2.57 8.78
CA VAL A 303 -16.25 2.23 8.32
C VAL A 303 -15.22 3.23 8.89
N PRO A 304 -14.06 2.77 9.40
CA PRO A 304 -12.96 3.65 9.76
C PRO A 304 -12.54 4.56 8.60
N MET A 305 -12.38 5.86 8.90
CA MET A 305 -12.12 6.88 7.89
C MET A 305 -10.80 7.61 8.08
N MET A 306 -10.23 8.05 6.97
CA MET A 306 -9.12 9.00 6.97
C MET A 306 -9.26 10.06 5.87
N TYR A 307 -8.61 11.21 6.04
CA TYR A 307 -8.74 12.30 5.09
C TYR A 307 -7.96 12.05 3.80
N SER A 308 -6.63 11.95 3.90
CA SER A 308 -5.75 11.75 2.75
C SER A 308 -4.47 11.04 3.15
N ASN A 309 -3.93 10.21 2.28
CA ASN A 309 -2.60 9.62 2.41
C ASN A 309 -1.42 10.56 2.04
N LEU A 310 -1.70 11.85 1.83
CA LEU A 310 -0.66 12.82 1.50
C LEU A 310 0.34 12.99 2.65
N TRP A 311 1.59 12.61 2.38
CA TRP A 311 2.65 12.43 3.36
C TRP A 311 3.36 13.70 3.86
N ARG A 312 2.69 14.85 3.78
CA ARG A 312 3.36 16.17 3.79
C ARG A 312 2.80 17.08 4.86
N GLY A 313 3.70 17.69 5.63
CA GLY A 313 3.41 18.78 6.56
C GLY A 313 2.83 18.35 7.91
N ASP A 314 3.35 18.97 8.97
CA ASP A 314 2.86 18.72 10.33
C ASP A 314 1.40 19.13 10.51
N ASN A 315 0.95 20.13 9.75
CA ASN A 315 -0.39 20.68 9.85
C ASN A 315 -1.47 19.69 9.38
N ALA A 316 -1.22 19.00 8.26
CA ALA A 316 -2.09 17.94 7.76
C ALA A 316 -2.05 16.71 8.67
N LEU A 317 -0.87 16.32 9.14
CA LEU A 317 -0.74 15.15 10.02
C LEU A 317 -1.36 15.40 11.41
N ALA A 318 -1.28 16.62 11.95
CA ALA A 318 -2.00 17.01 13.15
C ALA A 318 -3.53 16.93 13.00
N MET A 319 -4.06 17.30 11.82
CA MET A 319 -5.49 17.13 11.52
C MET A 319 -5.88 15.65 11.55
N GLN A 320 -5.05 14.77 10.97
CA GLN A 320 -5.32 13.33 11.00
C GLN A 320 -5.23 12.74 12.42
N ALA A 321 -4.31 13.25 13.25
CA ALA A 321 -4.23 12.86 14.66
C ALA A 321 -5.53 13.13 15.42
N GLU A 322 -6.17 14.26 15.12
CA GLU A 322 -7.43 14.67 15.75
C GLU A 322 -8.65 13.93 15.19
N LEU A 323 -8.71 13.69 13.88
CA LEU A 323 -9.97 13.38 13.19
C LEU A 323 -10.04 11.99 12.54
N SER A 324 -8.92 11.41 12.15
CA SER A 324 -8.91 10.15 11.38
C SER A 324 -8.90 8.93 12.30
N ASP A 325 -9.63 7.87 11.94
CA ASP A 325 -9.63 6.61 12.69
C ASP A 325 -8.37 5.79 12.38
N VAL A 326 -7.89 5.92 11.14
CA VAL A 326 -6.67 5.30 10.61
C VAL A 326 -5.78 6.34 9.95
N THR A 327 -4.52 5.99 9.70
CA THR A 327 -3.59 6.83 8.93
C THR A 327 -2.93 6.03 7.82
N GLU A 328 -2.53 6.71 6.76
CA GLU A 328 -1.97 6.10 5.55
C GLU A 328 -0.94 7.05 4.95
N ASN A 329 -0.01 6.47 4.19
CA ASN A 329 1.00 7.16 3.42
C ASN A 329 1.27 6.41 2.12
N HIS A 330 1.88 7.07 1.14
CA HIS A 330 2.42 6.45 -0.06
C HIS A 330 3.95 6.54 -0.07
N ALA A 331 4.60 5.46 -0.50
CA ALA A 331 6.04 5.37 -0.50
C ALA A 331 6.55 4.66 -1.77
N TYR A 332 7.10 5.46 -2.67
CA TYR A 332 7.90 5.00 -3.81
C TYR A 332 9.38 5.24 -3.53
N ILE A 333 10.14 4.18 -3.29
CA ILE A 333 11.43 4.27 -2.62
C ILE A 333 12.57 3.64 -3.41
N ASP A 334 13.82 4.08 -3.17
CA ASP A 334 14.98 3.32 -3.67
C ASP A 334 14.92 1.91 -3.09
N PRO A 335 14.77 0.86 -3.91
CA PRO A 335 14.69 -0.50 -3.42
C PRO A 335 15.95 -0.97 -2.71
N LEU A 336 17.12 -0.38 -3.01
CA LEU A 336 18.36 -0.72 -2.32
C LEU A 336 18.44 0.00 -0.97
N VAL A 337 17.64 -0.45 0.00
CA VAL A 337 17.53 0.21 1.32
C VAL A 337 18.83 0.22 2.11
N VAL A 338 19.77 -0.68 1.79
CA VAL A 338 21.10 -0.79 2.40
C VAL A 338 22.12 0.22 1.84
N ARG A 339 21.74 1.05 0.86
CA ARG A 339 22.62 2.06 0.26
C ARG A 339 23.07 3.10 1.27
N ASP A 340 22.12 3.64 2.03
CA ASP A 340 22.31 4.77 2.93
C ASP A 340 21.48 4.60 4.21
N LEU A 341 21.79 5.43 5.22
CA LEU A 341 20.99 5.52 6.44
C LEU A 341 19.62 6.18 6.19
N ASP A 342 19.54 7.12 5.25
CA ASP A 342 18.31 7.79 4.82
C ASP A 342 17.63 7.05 3.68
N ASP A 343 16.96 5.97 4.02
CA ASP A 343 16.18 5.16 3.08
C ASP A 343 14.71 5.57 3.00
N GLY A 344 13.97 4.86 2.15
CA GLY A 344 12.53 5.05 2.00
C GLY A 344 11.71 4.81 3.27
N PHE A 345 12.17 3.89 4.13
CA PHE A 345 11.47 3.57 5.38
C PHE A 345 11.61 4.68 6.41
N ASN A 346 12.71 5.45 6.39
CA ASN A 346 12.83 6.67 7.19
C ASN A 346 11.73 7.67 6.83
N ARG A 347 11.43 7.81 5.54
CA ARG A 347 10.38 8.72 5.06
C ARG A 347 8.98 8.18 5.37
N ALA A 348 8.78 6.88 5.12
CA ALA A 348 7.51 6.21 5.36
C ALA A 348 7.12 6.23 6.85
N ALA A 349 8.06 6.10 7.79
CA ALA A 349 7.75 6.10 9.22
C ALA A 349 7.31 7.48 9.77
N LYS A 350 7.60 8.58 9.07
CA LYS A 350 7.34 9.94 9.57
C LYS A 350 5.87 10.27 9.82
N ASN A 351 4.95 9.53 9.19
CA ASN A 351 3.51 9.82 9.26
C ASN A 351 2.72 8.79 10.05
N SER A 352 3.39 7.78 10.62
CA SER A 352 2.75 6.88 11.57
C SER A 352 2.36 7.65 12.83
N LEU A 353 1.10 7.54 13.26
CA LEU A 353 0.58 8.19 14.45
C LEU A 353 0.44 7.21 15.61
N GLN A 354 0.82 7.66 16.80
CA GLN A 354 0.65 6.90 18.02
C GLN A 354 -0.84 6.58 18.26
N GLY A 355 -1.12 5.30 18.50
CA GLY A 355 -2.45 4.84 18.88
C GLY A 355 -3.46 4.79 17.74
N LYS A 356 -3.01 4.77 16.48
CA LYS A 356 -3.86 4.59 15.30
C LYS A 356 -3.26 3.54 14.36
N PRO A 357 -4.09 2.73 13.69
CA PRO A 357 -3.64 1.90 12.58
C PRO A 357 -2.95 2.72 11.50
N TYR A 358 -1.89 2.16 10.93
CA TYR A 358 -1.09 2.83 9.90
C TYR A 358 -0.88 1.93 8.68
N PHE A 359 -1.15 2.47 7.51
CA PHE A 359 -0.94 1.79 6.23
C PHE A 359 0.10 2.51 5.38
N ILE A 360 0.84 1.77 4.58
CA ILE A 360 1.36 2.30 3.32
C ILE A 360 0.39 1.87 2.22
N GLY A 361 -0.47 2.77 1.76
CA GLY A 361 -1.55 2.46 0.81
C GLY A 361 -1.13 2.39 -0.66
N GLU A 362 0.07 2.88 -0.95
CA GLU A 362 0.79 2.64 -2.21
C GLU A 362 2.28 2.46 -1.92
N PHE A 363 2.79 1.27 -2.17
CA PHE A 363 4.19 0.91 -1.95
C PHE A 363 4.80 0.30 -3.21
N ASN A 364 5.93 0.85 -3.67
CA ASN A 364 6.77 0.21 -4.69
C ASN A 364 8.17 0.86 -4.76
N GLN A 365 8.97 0.43 -5.71
CA GLN A 365 10.22 1.07 -6.09
C GLN A 365 10.01 2.51 -6.59
N ALA A 366 11.06 3.32 -6.54
CA ALA A 366 11.06 4.73 -6.91
C ALA A 366 10.57 4.98 -8.34
N GLU A 367 9.72 5.99 -8.49
CA GLU A 367 9.15 6.38 -9.77
C GLU A 367 10.12 7.16 -10.66
N GLY A 368 9.80 7.24 -11.95
CA GLY A 368 10.55 8.00 -12.94
C GLY A 368 11.56 7.14 -13.69
N SER A 369 11.64 7.34 -15.01
CA SER A 369 12.39 6.43 -15.90
C SER A 369 13.88 6.32 -15.56
N ALA A 370 14.49 7.37 -15.01
CA ALA A 370 15.89 7.32 -14.56
C ALA A 370 16.05 6.43 -13.32
N ASN A 371 15.21 6.63 -12.30
CA ASN A 371 15.23 5.85 -11.06
C ASN A 371 14.92 4.38 -11.32
N ILE A 372 13.91 4.09 -12.15
CA ILE A 372 13.56 2.71 -12.54
C ILE A 372 14.76 2.05 -13.22
N LYS A 373 15.42 2.72 -14.17
CA LYS A 373 16.58 2.14 -14.87
C LYS A 373 17.75 1.87 -13.93
N GLU A 374 18.01 2.76 -12.97
CA GLU A 374 19.17 2.67 -12.08
C GLU A 374 18.96 1.68 -10.93
N HIS A 375 17.77 1.67 -10.33
CA HIS A 375 17.56 1.00 -9.04
C HIS A 375 16.71 -0.26 -9.12
N ALA A 376 15.89 -0.42 -10.17
CA ALA A 376 14.98 -1.56 -10.25
C ALA A 376 15.63 -2.96 -10.29
N PRO A 377 16.91 -3.16 -10.67
CA PRO A 377 17.55 -4.46 -10.48
C PRO A 377 17.49 -4.95 -9.02
N TYR A 378 17.50 -4.04 -8.04
CA TYR A 378 17.49 -4.39 -6.62
C TYR A 378 16.09 -4.54 -6.01
N ARG A 379 15.01 -4.45 -6.81
CA ARG A 379 13.62 -4.37 -6.30
C ARG A 379 13.15 -5.55 -5.47
N THR A 380 13.76 -6.73 -5.65
CA THR A 380 13.49 -7.89 -4.78
C THR A 380 13.88 -7.62 -3.31
N MET A 381 14.79 -6.69 -3.02
CA MET A 381 15.07 -6.26 -1.65
C MET A 381 13.85 -5.70 -0.93
N LEU A 382 12.90 -5.10 -1.65
CA LEU A 382 11.64 -4.66 -1.05
C LEU A 382 10.81 -5.81 -0.48
N MET A 383 10.98 -7.04 -1.01
CA MET A 383 10.28 -8.22 -0.52
C MET A 383 10.83 -8.73 0.82
N VAL A 384 12.03 -8.29 1.22
CA VAL A 384 12.57 -8.51 2.57
C VAL A 384 12.35 -7.28 3.44
N ALA A 385 12.59 -6.08 2.91
CA ALA A 385 12.51 -4.84 3.66
C ALA A 385 11.08 -4.49 4.10
N ALA A 386 10.06 -4.76 3.27
CA ALA A 386 8.67 -4.50 3.61
C ALA A 386 8.19 -5.29 4.85
N PRO A 387 8.24 -6.64 4.89
CA PRO A 387 7.86 -7.38 6.08
C PRO A 387 8.74 -7.07 7.29
N ALA A 388 10.03 -6.79 7.09
CA ALA A 388 10.96 -6.41 8.17
C ALA A 388 10.50 -5.13 8.88
N TYR A 389 10.49 -4.02 8.15
CA TYR A 389 10.32 -2.70 8.75
C TYR A 389 8.85 -2.38 9.03
N ALA A 390 7.90 -2.90 8.24
CA ALA A 390 6.48 -2.67 8.55
C ALA A 390 6.08 -3.32 9.88
N ASN A 391 6.53 -4.55 10.14
CA ASN A 391 6.27 -5.20 11.42
C ASN A 391 7.04 -4.53 12.57
N LEU A 392 8.33 -4.21 12.38
CA LEU A 392 9.12 -3.49 13.40
C LEU A 392 8.43 -2.19 13.84
N HIS A 393 7.82 -1.47 12.90
CA HIS A 393 7.10 -0.22 13.17
C HIS A 393 5.64 -0.42 13.60
N ASP A 394 5.18 -1.66 13.75
CA ASP A 394 3.80 -2.02 14.07
C ASP A 394 2.77 -1.45 13.07
N TRP A 395 3.14 -1.37 11.79
CA TRP A 395 2.21 -0.95 10.75
C TRP A 395 1.12 -2.00 10.55
N SER A 396 -0.10 -1.55 10.25
CA SER A 396 -1.25 -2.41 10.04
C SER A 396 -1.28 -3.01 8.63
N GLY A 397 -0.73 -2.31 7.62
CA GLY A 397 -0.69 -2.85 6.27
C GLY A 397 0.30 -2.20 5.31
N ILE A 398 0.69 -2.97 4.30
CA ILE A 398 1.41 -2.52 3.10
C ILE A 398 0.58 -2.92 1.89
N VAL A 399 0.29 -1.94 1.02
CA VAL A 399 -0.50 -2.10 -0.19
C VAL A 399 0.37 -1.77 -1.40
N TRP A 400 0.72 -2.79 -2.17
CA TRP A 400 1.60 -2.66 -3.33
C TRP A 400 0.92 -1.90 -4.47
N PHE A 401 1.62 -0.93 -5.05
CA PHE A 401 1.14 -0.17 -6.21
C PHE A 401 1.82 -0.60 -7.51
N SER A 402 1.14 -1.28 -8.43
CA SER A 402 -0.18 -1.88 -8.30
C SER A 402 -0.17 -3.26 -8.94
N TRP A 403 -1.15 -4.11 -8.61
CA TRP A 403 -1.27 -5.41 -9.25
C TRP A 403 -1.42 -5.24 -10.77
N ASN A 404 -2.37 -4.38 -11.17
CA ASN A 404 -2.53 -3.92 -12.54
C ASN A 404 -3.09 -2.50 -12.54
N HIS A 405 -2.45 -1.60 -13.30
CA HIS A 405 -2.84 -0.21 -13.46
C HIS A 405 -3.90 0.00 -14.56
N GLY A 406 -4.61 -1.08 -14.93
CA GLY A 406 -5.47 -1.11 -16.11
C GLY A 406 -4.70 -0.91 -17.42
N THR A 407 -3.44 -1.38 -17.50
CA THR A 407 -2.63 -1.23 -18.73
C THR A 407 -2.46 -2.54 -19.48
N ASP A 408 -2.41 -3.67 -18.77
CA ASP A 408 -2.21 -4.99 -19.36
C ASP A 408 -3.52 -5.79 -19.31
N ILE A 409 -3.76 -6.61 -20.33
CA ILE A 409 -4.89 -7.54 -20.36
C ILE A 409 -4.65 -8.64 -19.31
N ILE A 410 -5.66 -8.88 -18.49
CA ILE A 410 -5.74 -10.05 -17.61
C ILE A 410 -6.50 -11.14 -18.36
N GLU A 411 -5.83 -12.26 -18.60
CA GLU A 411 -6.39 -13.43 -19.27
C GLU A 411 -7.32 -14.21 -18.32
N ALA A 412 -8.01 -15.22 -18.86
CA ALA A 412 -9.00 -16.00 -18.11
C ALA A 412 -8.43 -16.75 -16.90
N ASP A 413 -7.10 -16.95 -16.81
CA ASP A 413 -6.39 -17.54 -15.68
C ASP A 413 -6.00 -16.51 -14.61
N GLY A 414 -6.43 -15.25 -14.75
CA GLY A 414 -6.17 -14.17 -13.79
C GLY A 414 -4.75 -13.63 -13.83
N TRP A 415 -3.95 -14.03 -14.82
CA TRP A 415 -2.61 -13.52 -15.08
C TRP A 415 -2.58 -12.67 -16.33
N THR A 416 -1.53 -11.88 -16.50
CA THR A 416 -1.24 -11.32 -17.81
C THR A 416 -0.54 -12.36 -18.69
N SER A 417 -0.58 -12.15 -20.01
CA SER A 417 0.15 -12.98 -20.99
C SER A 417 1.67 -12.80 -20.92
N GLU A 418 2.16 -11.71 -20.32
CA GLU A 418 3.59 -11.42 -20.18
C GLU A 418 4.07 -11.56 -18.73
N GLU A 419 4.86 -12.60 -18.46
CA GLU A 419 5.54 -12.77 -17.17
C GLU A 419 7.02 -12.45 -17.34
N GLY A 420 7.34 -11.15 -17.26
CA GLY A 420 8.67 -10.63 -17.59
C GLY A 420 9.52 -10.29 -16.37
N ARG A 421 10.82 -10.07 -16.63
CA ARG A 421 11.80 -9.56 -15.66
C ARG A 421 11.98 -8.05 -15.69
N ASN A 422 11.24 -7.37 -16.57
CA ASN A 422 11.29 -5.92 -16.69
C ASN A 422 10.52 -5.27 -15.54
N PRO A 423 11.06 -4.20 -14.93
CA PRO A 423 10.34 -3.48 -13.90
C PRO A 423 9.07 -2.84 -14.45
N ARG A 424 7.93 -3.15 -13.83
CA ARG A 424 6.62 -2.60 -14.21
C ARG A 424 5.94 -1.95 -13.02
N LEU A 425 6.35 -0.70 -12.76
CA LEU A 425 5.64 0.16 -11.81
C LEU A 425 4.18 0.32 -12.30
N GLY A 426 3.23 -0.12 -11.48
CA GLY A 426 1.81 -0.13 -11.82
C GLY A 426 1.27 -1.48 -12.32
N THR A 427 2.10 -2.40 -12.82
CA THR A 427 1.59 -3.69 -13.36
C THR A 427 2.43 -4.84 -12.86
N MET A 428 2.41 -5.03 -11.53
CA MET A 428 3.18 -6.06 -10.84
C MET A 428 2.81 -7.47 -11.26
N VAL A 429 1.59 -7.73 -11.72
CA VAL A 429 1.18 -9.03 -12.28
C VAL A 429 2.10 -9.49 -13.41
N ALA A 430 2.76 -8.55 -14.10
CA ALA A 430 3.69 -8.80 -15.20
C ALA A 430 5.18 -8.76 -14.77
N ASP A 431 5.49 -8.38 -13.53
CA ASP A 431 6.84 -8.32 -12.96
C ASP A 431 7.11 -9.59 -12.14
N ALA A 432 7.60 -10.64 -12.81
CA ALA A 432 7.88 -11.93 -12.17
C ALA A 432 8.87 -11.80 -11.02
N MET A 433 9.85 -10.91 -11.13
CA MET A 433 10.90 -10.75 -10.12
C MET A 433 10.34 -10.29 -8.77
N MET A 434 9.30 -9.45 -8.79
CA MET A 434 8.58 -9.09 -7.56
C MET A 434 7.66 -10.23 -7.11
N THR A 435 6.91 -10.80 -8.05
CA THR A 435 5.86 -11.75 -7.69
C THR A 435 6.38 -13.15 -7.32
N ASP A 436 7.64 -13.47 -7.61
CA ASP A 436 8.37 -14.67 -7.15
C ASP A 436 8.52 -14.74 -5.63
N HIS A 437 8.58 -13.58 -4.97
CA HIS A 437 8.77 -13.50 -3.52
C HIS A 437 7.51 -13.11 -2.75
N LEU A 438 6.44 -12.73 -3.46
CA LEU A 438 5.26 -12.08 -2.88
C LEU A 438 4.55 -12.96 -1.84
N ARG A 439 4.47 -14.28 -2.06
CA ARG A 439 3.91 -15.24 -1.09
C ARG A 439 4.78 -15.33 0.15
N THR A 440 6.09 -15.60 -0.01
CA THR A 440 7.02 -15.74 1.12
C THR A 440 7.12 -14.46 1.96
N ALA A 441 7.18 -13.29 1.33
CA ALA A 441 7.18 -11.98 2.00
C ALA A 441 5.84 -11.70 2.70
N GLY A 442 4.73 -12.04 2.03
CA GLY A 442 3.39 -11.93 2.59
C GLY A 442 3.19 -12.80 3.83
N MET A 443 3.78 -14.01 3.87
CA MET A 443 3.74 -14.88 5.05
C MET A 443 4.49 -14.26 6.24
N LEU A 444 5.67 -13.69 6.02
CA LEU A 444 6.42 -12.97 7.07
C LEU A 444 5.61 -11.80 7.65
N PHE A 445 4.98 -11.00 6.77
CA PHE A 445 4.22 -9.82 7.20
C PHE A 445 2.89 -10.17 7.86
N ARG A 446 2.03 -10.92 7.15
CA ARG A 446 0.64 -11.16 7.54
C ARG A 446 0.52 -11.93 8.85
N ASN A 447 1.46 -12.82 9.13
CA ASN A 447 1.49 -13.58 10.38
C ASN A 447 2.11 -12.80 11.55
N GLY A 448 2.66 -11.59 11.31
CA GLY A 448 3.28 -10.77 12.35
C GLY A 448 4.48 -11.44 13.02
N TRP A 449 5.25 -12.25 12.28
CA TRP A 449 6.34 -13.03 12.87
C TRP A 449 7.56 -12.20 13.26
N VAL A 450 7.78 -11.06 12.59
CA VAL A 450 8.73 -10.06 13.07
C VAL A 450 8.05 -9.29 14.20
N SER A 451 8.72 -9.19 15.34
CA SER A 451 8.20 -8.52 16.51
C SER A 451 8.15 -7.00 16.27
N PRO A 452 7.11 -6.29 16.76
CA PRO A 452 7.15 -4.84 16.81
C PRO A 452 8.28 -4.38 17.74
N SER A 453 8.80 -3.18 17.47
CA SER A 453 9.89 -2.57 18.23
C SER A 453 9.59 -2.57 19.72
N ALA A 454 10.56 -3.05 20.51
CA ALA A 454 10.45 -3.10 21.96
C ALA A 454 10.55 -1.71 22.60
N GLN A 455 11.21 -0.76 21.93
CA GLN A 455 11.44 0.61 22.39
C GLN A 455 11.13 1.62 21.28
N PRO A 456 9.86 1.81 20.89
CA PRO A 456 9.51 2.70 19.79
C PRO A 456 9.79 4.16 20.16
N ILE A 457 10.38 4.90 19.22
CA ILE A 457 10.55 6.35 19.31
C ILE A 457 9.21 7.01 19.02
N THR A 458 8.73 7.80 19.98
CA THR A 458 7.55 8.66 19.79
C THR A 458 8.00 10.12 19.73
N VAL A 459 7.84 10.74 18.55
CA VAL A 459 8.14 12.16 18.33
C VAL A 459 6.90 12.99 18.63
N TRP A 460 6.94 13.74 19.73
CA TRP A 460 5.88 14.65 20.15
C TRP A 460 6.02 16.01 19.47
N VAL A 461 4.90 16.57 19.02
CA VAL A 461 4.80 17.89 18.41
C VAL A 461 3.68 18.66 19.10
N GLU A 462 4.00 19.73 19.83
CA GLU A 462 2.98 20.53 20.55
C GLU A 462 2.24 21.46 19.59
N GLU A 463 2.99 22.25 18.84
CA GLU A 463 2.46 23.17 17.81
C GLU A 463 3.01 22.74 16.44
N PRO A 464 2.15 22.50 15.44
CA PRO A 464 2.59 22.12 14.09
C PRO A 464 3.52 23.14 13.45
N TYR A 465 4.50 22.66 12.68
CA TYR A 465 5.31 23.54 11.84
C TYR A 465 4.52 24.07 10.63
N PHE A 466 4.35 25.39 10.55
CA PHE A 466 3.67 26.04 9.43
C PHE A 466 4.62 26.32 8.27
N ALA A 467 4.46 25.57 7.17
CA ALA A 467 5.36 25.64 6.04
C ALA A 467 5.10 26.88 5.17
N GLY A 468 6.14 27.66 4.87
CA GLY A 468 6.06 28.78 3.93
C GLY A 468 6.14 28.36 2.46
N ASN A 469 6.83 27.27 2.17
CA ASN A 469 7.10 26.75 0.82
C ASN A 469 7.20 25.21 0.83
N TYR A 470 7.43 24.63 -0.35
CA TYR A 470 7.50 23.18 -0.54
C TYR A 470 8.58 22.50 0.31
N ASP A 471 9.81 23.03 0.29
CA ASP A 471 10.92 22.42 1.02
C ASP A 471 10.59 22.34 2.51
N ARG A 472 10.06 23.42 3.08
CA ARG A 472 9.63 23.47 4.48
C ARG A 472 8.47 22.52 4.80
N LEU A 473 7.56 22.27 3.85
CA LEU A 473 6.45 21.32 4.02
C LEU A 473 6.96 19.88 4.23
N MET A 474 8.12 19.55 3.66
CA MET A 474 8.71 18.21 3.74
C MET A 474 9.54 17.95 5.00
N GLU A 475 9.81 18.97 5.82
CA GLU A 475 10.77 18.87 6.92
C GLU A 475 10.15 18.44 8.26
N GLY A 476 8.95 18.93 8.58
CA GLY A 476 8.36 18.84 9.91
C GLY A 476 9.15 19.60 10.99
N LYS A 477 8.56 19.78 12.18
CA LYS A 477 9.17 20.50 13.31
C LYS A 477 10.39 19.77 13.87
N HIS A 478 10.23 18.48 14.16
CA HIS A 478 11.25 17.60 14.72
C HIS A 478 11.59 16.48 13.74
N LYS A 479 12.88 16.14 13.65
CA LYS A 479 13.40 15.12 12.73
C LYS A 479 14.20 14.09 13.51
N VAL A 480 13.85 12.82 13.33
CA VAL A 480 14.70 11.69 13.73
C VAL A 480 15.84 11.60 12.73
N LEU A 481 17.08 11.48 13.22
CA LEU A 481 18.23 11.27 12.34
C LEU A 481 18.09 9.93 11.61
N PRO A 482 18.38 9.89 10.29
CA PRO A 482 18.26 8.65 9.53
C PRO A 482 19.13 7.51 10.08
N GLY A 483 18.60 6.29 9.97
CA GLY A 483 19.14 5.03 10.46
C GLY A 483 18.40 4.50 11.70
N TRP A 484 17.86 5.40 12.55
CA TRP A 484 17.12 4.98 13.74
C TRP A 484 15.83 4.24 13.42
N GLN A 485 15.24 4.44 12.23
CA GLN A 485 14.09 3.67 11.75
C GLN A 485 14.41 2.18 11.53
N SER A 486 15.70 1.83 11.38
CA SER A 486 16.13 0.44 11.23
C SER A 486 16.44 -0.22 12.58
N VAL A 487 16.45 0.57 13.67
CA VAL A 487 16.69 0.10 15.04
C VAL A 487 15.38 0.05 15.82
N HIS A 488 14.57 1.10 15.72
CA HIS A 488 13.32 1.27 16.45
C HIS A 488 12.14 1.56 15.50
N GLY A 489 10.94 1.22 15.96
CA GLY A 489 9.71 1.75 15.39
C GLY A 489 9.64 3.25 15.65
N ILE A 490 9.19 4.03 14.66
CA ILE A 490 9.03 5.48 14.78
C ILE A 490 7.57 5.84 14.56
N ARG A 491 7.05 6.67 15.46
CA ARG A 491 5.70 7.24 15.37
C ARG A 491 5.68 8.68 15.87
N ARG A 492 4.60 9.40 15.54
CA ARG A 492 4.36 10.76 15.96
C ARG A 492 3.15 10.87 16.89
N ALA A 493 3.20 11.85 17.78
CA ALA A 493 2.07 12.23 18.61
C ALA A 493 1.96 13.76 18.64
N TYR A 494 0.73 14.26 18.71
CA TYR A 494 0.46 15.70 18.81
C TYR A 494 -0.05 16.02 20.21
N GLY A 495 0.64 16.94 20.89
CA GLY A 495 0.44 17.23 22.30
C GLY A 495 1.73 17.75 22.94
N LYS A 496 1.70 17.98 24.26
CA LYS A 496 2.84 18.54 24.99
C LYS A 496 4.13 17.76 24.71
N GLU A 497 5.16 18.48 24.29
CA GLU A 497 6.51 17.92 24.10
C GLU A 497 7.12 17.57 25.47
N PRO A 498 7.55 16.32 25.70
CA PRO A 498 8.22 15.94 26.95
C PRO A 498 9.64 16.52 26.98
N ASP A 499 10.10 16.91 28.17
CA ASP A 499 11.42 17.56 28.35
C ASP A 499 12.56 16.65 27.86
N GLU A 500 12.41 15.34 28.06
CA GLU A 500 13.40 14.32 27.66
C GLU A 500 13.57 14.21 26.14
N GLN A 501 12.57 14.63 25.34
CA GLN A 501 12.69 14.60 23.88
C GLN A 501 13.83 15.51 23.40
N PHE A 502 14.05 16.65 24.05
CA PHE A 502 15.05 17.63 23.61
C PHE A 502 16.49 17.19 23.87
N ASP A 503 16.70 16.15 24.68
CA ASP A 503 18.02 15.54 24.93
C ASP A 503 18.14 14.15 24.29
N ALA A 504 17.15 13.73 23.51
CA ALA A 504 17.09 12.39 22.97
C ALA A 504 18.20 12.12 21.94
N GLU A 505 18.85 10.96 22.05
CA GLU A 505 19.99 10.59 21.21
C GLU A 505 19.70 10.67 19.71
N TRP A 506 18.49 10.24 19.32
CA TRP A 506 18.05 10.18 17.93
C TRP A 506 17.89 11.55 17.25
N LEU A 507 17.98 12.66 18.00
CA LEU A 507 18.05 14.02 17.45
C LEU A 507 19.47 14.43 17.06
N TYR A 508 20.51 13.86 17.69
CA TYR A 508 21.87 14.41 17.65
C TYR A 508 22.93 13.41 17.19
N ASN A 509 22.72 12.11 17.42
CA ASN A 509 23.68 11.06 17.09
C ASN A 509 23.16 10.15 15.98
N TRP A 510 24.02 9.93 14.98
CA TRP A 510 23.77 8.95 13.93
C TRP A 510 24.05 7.55 14.47
N PRO A 511 23.22 6.54 14.16
CA PRO A 511 23.52 5.16 14.50
C PRO A 511 24.74 4.65 13.71
N GLY A 512 25.24 3.49 14.11
CA GLY A 512 26.32 2.80 13.40
C GLY A 512 25.93 2.40 11.97
N LYS A 513 26.92 1.99 11.17
CA LYS A 513 26.69 1.53 9.78
C LYS A 513 26.12 0.11 9.67
N VAL A 514 26.23 -0.65 10.76
CA VAL A 514 25.56 -1.94 10.94
C VAL A 514 24.51 -1.71 12.02
N MET A 515 23.24 -1.72 11.63
CA MET A 515 22.11 -1.50 12.52
C MET A 515 21.44 -2.83 12.80
N VAL A 516 21.23 -3.12 14.08
CA VAL A 516 20.47 -4.28 14.55
C VAL A 516 19.19 -3.73 15.16
N SER A 517 18.03 -4.28 14.80
CA SER A 517 16.76 -3.90 15.42
C SER A 517 16.80 -4.12 16.94
N ASP A 518 16.01 -3.37 17.70
CA ASP A 518 15.89 -3.58 19.14
C ASP A 518 15.27 -4.93 19.53
N THR A 519 14.72 -5.66 18.55
CA THR A 519 14.26 -7.05 18.65
C THR A 519 15.36 -8.08 18.35
N ASN A 520 16.49 -7.65 17.74
CA ASN A 520 17.57 -8.49 17.19
C ASN A 520 17.17 -9.40 16.02
N GLU A 521 16.02 -9.15 15.40
CA GLU A 521 15.49 -9.95 14.29
C GLU A 521 15.90 -9.40 12.91
N ILE A 522 16.36 -8.14 12.83
CA ILE A 522 16.73 -7.47 11.57
C ILE A 522 18.14 -6.92 11.68
N ILE A 523 18.98 -7.18 10.67
CA ILE A 523 20.31 -6.56 10.54
C ILE A 523 20.41 -5.85 9.19
N LYS A 524 20.60 -4.53 9.24
CA LYS A 524 20.92 -3.69 8.08
C LYS A 524 22.40 -3.33 8.11
N ASP A 525 23.18 -3.93 7.23
CA ASP A 525 24.60 -3.66 7.06
C ASP A 525 24.83 -2.79 5.81
N THR A 526 25.12 -1.50 6.02
CA THR A 526 25.44 -0.57 4.92
C THR A 526 26.90 -0.66 4.45
N VAL A 527 27.76 -1.36 5.19
CA VAL A 527 29.16 -1.62 4.80
C VAL A 527 29.22 -2.77 3.79
N ARG A 528 28.63 -3.91 4.14
CA ARG A 528 28.50 -5.08 3.25
C ARG A 528 27.35 -4.94 2.24
N ARG A 529 26.44 -3.98 2.45
CA ARG A 529 25.22 -3.75 1.66
C ARG A 529 24.31 -4.98 1.68
N GLN A 530 24.01 -5.44 2.89
CA GLN A 530 23.21 -6.64 3.18
C GLN A 530 22.08 -6.32 4.16
N LEU A 531 20.93 -6.96 3.94
CA LEU A 531 19.79 -6.95 4.83
C LEU A 531 19.45 -8.40 5.18
N THR A 532 19.42 -8.71 6.47
CA THR A 532 18.95 -10.00 6.97
C THR A 532 17.75 -9.82 7.90
N LEU A 533 16.86 -10.81 7.86
CA LEU A 533 15.73 -10.98 8.77
C LEU A 533 15.76 -12.41 9.27
N ALA A 534 15.74 -12.60 10.58
CA ALA A 534 15.68 -13.91 11.22
C ALA A 534 14.62 -13.92 12.34
N VAL A 535 13.60 -14.75 12.15
CA VAL A 535 12.55 -15.05 13.12
C VAL A 535 12.40 -16.56 13.22
N PRO A 536 11.79 -17.13 14.27
CA PRO A 536 11.72 -18.59 14.40
C PRO A 536 11.13 -19.29 13.18
N GLN A 537 10.09 -18.72 12.57
CA GLN A 537 9.36 -19.30 11.43
C GLN A 537 10.00 -19.01 10.06
N GLY A 538 11.02 -18.16 9.97
CA GLY A 538 11.53 -17.73 8.68
C GLY A 538 12.85 -16.97 8.72
N GLU A 539 13.64 -17.13 7.68
CA GLU A 539 14.90 -16.43 7.47
C GLU A 539 14.93 -15.83 6.07
N ALA A 540 15.48 -14.62 5.95
CA ALA A 540 15.58 -13.93 4.69
C ALA A 540 16.89 -13.14 4.56
N PHE A 541 17.41 -13.11 3.35
CA PHE A 541 18.55 -12.32 2.92
C PHE A 541 18.18 -11.50 1.69
N SER A 542 18.65 -10.25 1.63
CA SER A 542 18.76 -9.52 0.38
C SER A 542 19.97 -8.61 0.41
N GLY A 543 20.80 -8.62 -0.64
CA GLY A 543 22.01 -7.81 -0.66
C GLY A 543 23.09 -8.31 -1.60
N PHE A 544 24.24 -7.66 -1.51
CA PHE A 544 25.44 -8.06 -2.25
C PHE A 544 26.12 -9.23 -1.55
N LEU A 545 26.52 -10.21 -2.35
CA LEU A 545 27.29 -11.37 -1.91
C LEU A 545 28.78 -11.04 -1.95
N ASP A 546 29.53 -11.60 -1.02
CA ASP A 546 30.96 -11.35 -0.82
C ASP A 546 31.73 -12.61 -0.37
N GLY A 547 31.14 -13.80 -0.56
CA GLY A 547 31.74 -15.10 -0.19
C GLY A 547 31.73 -15.41 1.31
N GLU A 548 31.15 -14.54 2.14
CA GLU A 548 31.09 -14.70 3.59
C GLU A 548 29.62 -14.86 4.05
N LEU A 549 29.39 -15.72 5.05
CA LEU A 549 28.03 -15.95 5.57
C LEU A 549 27.35 -14.63 6.02
N PRO A 550 26.10 -14.38 5.62
CA PRO A 550 25.35 -13.23 6.11
C PRO A 550 25.15 -13.31 7.63
N ALA A 551 25.22 -12.16 8.30
CA ALA A 551 25.06 -12.12 9.75
C ALA A 551 23.61 -12.42 10.17
N GLY A 552 23.45 -13.18 11.26
CA GLY A 552 22.16 -13.41 11.91
C GLY A 552 21.33 -14.59 11.38
N LEU A 553 21.75 -15.22 10.28
CA LEU A 553 21.06 -16.39 9.71
C LEU A 553 21.68 -17.69 10.26
N SER A 554 20.84 -18.65 10.62
CA SER A 554 21.25 -19.96 11.16
C SER A 554 20.76 -21.13 10.31
N HIS A 555 19.67 -20.94 9.58
CA HIS A 555 19.04 -21.94 8.74
C HIS A 555 19.32 -21.72 7.25
N LEU A 556 19.50 -20.47 6.82
CA LEU A 556 19.67 -20.10 5.43
C LEU A 556 21.14 -19.80 5.12
N GLU A 557 21.76 -20.65 4.32
CA GLU A 557 23.10 -20.46 3.76
C GLU A 557 23.02 -20.19 2.26
N ILE A 558 23.79 -19.20 1.80
CA ILE A 558 23.86 -18.74 0.42
C ILE A 558 25.31 -18.83 -0.01
N ASP A 559 25.61 -19.73 -0.95
CA ASP A 559 26.97 -20.11 -1.33
C ASP A 559 27.30 -19.53 -2.71
N ASP A 560 27.68 -18.25 -2.73
CA ASP A 560 28.12 -17.54 -3.92
C ASP A 560 29.09 -16.39 -3.53
N ASP A 561 30.11 -16.18 -4.36
CA ASP A 561 31.23 -15.26 -4.05
C ASP A 561 30.93 -13.78 -4.39
N SER A 562 29.99 -13.50 -5.31
CA SER A 562 29.68 -12.14 -5.78
C SER A 562 28.25 -12.02 -6.34
N GLY A 563 27.89 -10.84 -6.85
CA GLY A 563 26.55 -10.54 -7.33
C GLY A 563 25.59 -10.04 -6.25
N PHE A 564 24.30 -10.02 -6.59
CA PHE A 564 23.20 -9.60 -5.73
C PHE A 564 22.15 -10.69 -5.65
N ALA A 565 21.71 -11.04 -4.44
CA ALA A 565 20.69 -12.06 -4.26
C ALA A 565 19.55 -11.59 -3.36
N THR A 566 18.41 -12.26 -3.49
CA THR A 566 17.33 -12.23 -2.50
C THR A 566 16.85 -13.65 -2.31
N VAL A 567 16.82 -14.12 -1.06
CA VAL A 567 16.39 -15.47 -0.71
C VAL A 567 15.53 -15.39 0.54
N ILE A 568 14.34 -16.00 0.52
CA ILE A 568 13.40 -16.02 1.64
C ILE A 568 12.93 -17.45 1.85
N VAL A 569 13.11 -18.00 3.06
CA VAL A 569 12.55 -19.30 3.47
C VAL A 569 11.62 -19.09 4.65
N VAL A 570 10.43 -19.69 4.58
CA VAL A 570 9.40 -19.61 5.63
C VAL A 570 8.75 -20.97 5.86
N ALA A 571 8.34 -21.22 7.11
CA ALA A 571 7.53 -22.37 7.47
C ALA A 571 6.06 -22.14 7.14
N GLU A 572 5.45 -23.01 6.34
CA GLU A 572 4.03 -22.94 6.00
C GLU A 572 3.12 -23.37 7.16
N ASP A 573 3.63 -24.19 8.07
CA ASP A 573 2.88 -24.73 9.21
C ASP A 573 2.96 -23.89 10.50
N ASP A 574 3.45 -22.64 10.42
CA ASP A 574 3.60 -21.67 11.53
C ASP A 574 4.50 -22.17 12.67
N LYS A 575 5.31 -23.21 12.43
CA LYS A 575 6.32 -23.71 13.38
C LYS A 575 7.67 -23.04 13.15
N PRO A 576 8.55 -23.03 14.17
CA PRO A 576 9.94 -22.68 13.94
C PRO A 576 10.57 -23.54 12.83
N LEU A 577 11.45 -22.98 11.99
CA LEU A 577 12.12 -23.68 10.88
C LEU A 577 12.79 -24.98 11.34
N ALA A 578 13.40 -24.99 12.52
CA ALA A 578 14.01 -26.18 13.13
C ALA A 578 13.02 -27.33 13.45
N GLN A 579 11.72 -27.06 13.42
CA GLN A 579 10.63 -27.99 13.76
C GLN A 579 9.64 -28.18 12.61
N SER A 580 9.74 -27.36 11.56
CA SER A 580 8.83 -27.41 10.42
C SER A 580 9.25 -28.49 9.43
N THR A 581 8.25 -29.16 8.87
CA THR A 581 8.43 -30.10 7.76
C THR A 581 7.76 -29.61 6.49
N SER A 582 7.33 -28.34 6.46
CA SER A 582 6.52 -27.77 5.38
C SER A 582 6.99 -26.34 5.16
N LEU A 583 7.75 -26.12 4.10
CA LEU A 583 8.44 -24.85 3.84
C LEU A 583 8.05 -24.29 2.48
N VAL A 584 8.06 -22.97 2.37
CA VAL A 584 8.05 -22.24 1.10
C VAL A 584 9.35 -21.46 1.01
N ILE A 585 10.02 -21.54 -0.13
CA ILE A 585 11.25 -20.80 -0.39
C ILE A 585 11.17 -20.06 -1.71
N SER A 586 11.72 -18.86 -1.77
CA SER A 586 11.88 -18.07 -2.99
C SER A 586 13.29 -17.54 -3.15
N ARG A 587 13.78 -17.41 -4.39
CA ARG A 587 15.11 -16.87 -4.70
C ARG A 587 15.15 -16.05 -6.00
N THR A 588 16.03 -15.06 -6.01
CA THR A 588 16.50 -14.34 -7.20
C THR A 588 18.00 -14.12 -7.08
N TYR A 589 18.74 -14.26 -8.18
CA TYR A 589 20.17 -13.96 -8.28
C TYR A 589 20.51 -13.15 -9.51
N LEU A 590 21.30 -12.11 -9.32
CA LEU A 590 21.88 -11.30 -10.36
C LEU A 590 23.41 -11.35 -10.25
N ASP A 591 24.08 -11.55 -11.37
CA ASP A 591 25.54 -11.46 -11.43
C ASP A 591 26.05 -10.01 -11.24
N ASP A 592 27.38 -9.81 -11.32
CA ASP A 592 28.00 -8.49 -11.17
C ASP A 592 27.60 -7.49 -12.27
N ASP A 593 27.09 -7.97 -13.41
CA ASP A 593 26.50 -7.17 -14.48
C ASP A 593 25.00 -6.86 -14.23
N LEU A 594 24.45 -7.30 -13.11
CA LEU A 594 23.03 -7.26 -12.74
C LEU A 594 22.12 -8.02 -13.71
N LYS A 595 22.63 -9.09 -14.31
CA LYS A 595 21.84 -10.00 -15.16
C LYS A 595 21.41 -11.20 -14.34
N GLU A 596 20.14 -11.57 -14.49
CA GLU A 596 19.60 -12.74 -13.82
C GLU A 596 20.29 -14.01 -14.30
N GLN A 597 20.74 -14.84 -13.35
CA GLN A 597 21.37 -16.13 -13.59
C GLN A 597 20.63 -17.23 -12.80
N ILE A 598 20.93 -18.49 -13.10
CA ILE A 598 20.57 -19.59 -12.19
C ILE A 598 21.35 -19.40 -10.89
N GLY A 599 20.66 -19.39 -9.76
CA GLY A 599 21.27 -19.20 -8.45
C GLY A 599 20.43 -18.33 -7.50
N PRO A 600 20.97 -17.97 -6.32
CA PRO A 600 22.29 -18.41 -5.85
C PRO A 600 22.22 -19.87 -5.40
N ALA A 601 23.35 -20.55 -5.18
CA ALA A 601 23.31 -21.83 -4.50
C ALA A 601 22.79 -21.64 -3.06
N VAL A 602 21.87 -22.50 -2.63
CA VAL A 602 21.20 -22.39 -1.32
C VAL A 602 21.27 -23.72 -0.59
N THR A 603 21.69 -23.64 0.67
CA THR A 603 21.69 -24.76 1.61
C THR A 603 20.82 -24.40 2.81
N LEU A 604 19.92 -25.31 3.19
CA LEU A 604 19.10 -25.18 4.39
C LEU A 604 19.68 -26.03 5.51
N ASN A 605 19.96 -25.40 6.65
CA ASN A 605 20.62 -26.00 7.80
C ASN A 605 19.65 -26.16 8.98
N GLY A 606 19.89 -27.16 9.83
CA GLY A 606 19.18 -27.31 11.11
C GLY A 606 17.67 -27.49 10.98
N LEU A 607 17.18 -28.05 9.86
CA LEU A 607 15.77 -28.37 9.65
C LEU A 607 15.30 -29.57 10.50
N ALA A 608 13.99 -29.73 10.63
CA ALA A 608 13.42 -30.90 11.30
C ALA A 608 13.82 -32.21 10.59
N ALA A 609 14.16 -33.23 11.37
CA ALA A 609 14.33 -34.57 10.83
C ALA A 609 12.99 -35.11 10.31
N LEU A 610 13.00 -35.62 9.08
CA LEU A 610 11.81 -36.27 8.52
C LEU A 610 11.56 -37.64 9.16
N PRO A 611 10.30 -38.11 9.19
CA PRO A 611 10.00 -39.49 9.59
C PRO A 611 10.77 -40.52 8.77
N GLU A 612 11.01 -41.70 9.37
CA GLU A 612 11.71 -42.80 8.69
C GLU A 612 11.04 -43.15 7.35
N GLY A 613 11.84 -43.28 6.30
CA GLY A 613 11.38 -43.62 4.95
C GLY A 613 10.79 -42.44 4.16
N LYS A 614 10.89 -41.20 4.66
CA LYS A 614 10.49 -39.99 3.91
C LYS A 614 11.71 -39.23 3.38
N GLN A 615 11.52 -38.54 2.26
CA GLN A 615 12.47 -37.57 1.70
C GLN A 615 11.82 -36.19 1.56
N TRP A 616 12.64 -35.15 1.45
CA TRP A 616 12.15 -33.82 1.14
C TRP A 616 11.78 -33.76 -0.34
N ALA A 617 10.52 -33.58 -0.67
CA ALA A 617 10.07 -33.30 -2.03
C ALA A 617 10.15 -31.79 -2.29
N PHE A 618 10.99 -31.41 -3.25
CA PHE A 618 11.16 -30.04 -3.71
C PHE A 618 10.29 -29.81 -4.95
N ALA A 619 9.18 -29.10 -4.80
CA ALA A 619 8.21 -28.84 -5.85
C ALA A 619 8.28 -27.37 -6.29
N VAL A 620 8.72 -27.14 -7.54
CA VAL A 620 8.81 -25.78 -8.10
C VAL A 620 7.41 -25.24 -8.38
N THR A 621 7.11 -24.07 -7.81
CA THR A 621 5.86 -23.32 -8.07
C THR A 621 6.09 -22.15 -9.01
N ARG A 622 7.33 -21.62 -9.08
CA ARG A 622 7.72 -20.57 -10.04
C ARG A 622 9.06 -20.86 -10.72
N PRO A 623 9.20 -20.62 -12.04
CA PRO A 623 8.26 -19.91 -12.92
C PRO A 623 6.97 -20.72 -13.18
N ARG A 624 5.86 -20.03 -13.47
CA ARG A 624 4.58 -20.71 -13.71
C ARG A 624 4.69 -21.67 -14.88
N SER A 625 4.06 -22.84 -14.76
CA SER A 625 3.94 -23.83 -15.83
C SER A 625 2.52 -24.38 -15.87
N ALA A 626 1.99 -24.61 -17.08
CA ALA A 626 0.70 -25.29 -17.25
C ALA A 626 0.74 -26.75 -16.77
N GLU A 627 1.92 -27.38 -16.83
CA GLU A 627 2.17 -28.74 -16.35
C GLU A 627 3.26 -28.65 -15.27
N PRO A 628 2.92 -28.83 -13.97
CA PRO A 628 3.89 -28.80 -12.89
C PRO A 628 4.97 -29.88 -13.08
N SER A 629 6.23 -29.53 -12.86
CA SER A 629 7.31 -30.52 -12.84
C SER A 629 7.14 -31.49 -11.68
N ALA A 630 7.48 -32.77 -11.88
CA ALA A 630 7.55 -33.72 -10.79
C ALA A 630 8.54 -33.21 -9.70
N PRO A 631 8.19 -33.32 -8.40
CA PRO A 631 9.08 -32.87 -7.34
C PRO A 631 10.44 -33.58 -7.39
N VAL A 632 11.50 -32.85 -7.07
CA VAL A 632 12.85 -33.40 -6.91
C VAL A 632 12.99 -33.91 -5.49
N MET A 633 13.31 -35.20 -5.31
CA MET A 633 13.54 -35.77 -3.99
C MET A 633 14.94 -35.45 -3.49
N LEU A 634 15.02 -34.80 -2.33
CA LEU A 634 16.24 -34.35 -1.70
C LEU A 634 16.49 -35.17 -0.43
N THR A 635 17.75 -35.55 -0.23
CA THR A 635 18.22 -36.23 0.98
C THR A 635 19.19 -35.31 1.71
N PRO A 636 18.98 -35.04 3.01
CA PRO A 636 19.93 -34.27 3.79
C PRO A 636 21.33 -34.90 3.80
N GLY A 637 22.36 -34.08 3.87
CA GLY A 637 23.74 -34.48 4.11
C GLY A 637 23.93 -35.11 5.49
N ALA A 638 25.13 -35.63 5.74
CA ALA A 638 25.44 -36.31 7.00
C ALA A 638 25.37 -35.39 8.23
N ASP A 639 25.53 -34.09 8.02
CA ASP A 639 25.38 -33.02 9.02
C ASP A 639 23.94 -32.48 9.12
N GLY A 640 23.00 -33.02 8.33
CA GLY A 640 21.61 -32.58 8.28
C GLY A 640 21.35 -31.39 7.35
N SER A 641 22.37 -30.88 6.66
CA SER A 641 22.21 -29.81 5.65
C SER A 641 21.40 -30.31 4.45
N LEU A 642 20.57 -29.45 3.86
CA LEU A 642 19.77 -29.76 2.69
C LEU A 642 20.12 -28.80 1.56
N MET A 643 20.97 -29.27 0.64
CA MET A 643 21.32 -28.52 -0.56
C MET A 643 20.14 -28.52 -1.54
N LEU A 644 19.73 -27.33 -1.99
CA LEU A 644 18.65 -27.17 -2.94
C LEU A 644 19.14 -27.33 -4.39
N PRO A 645 18.27 -27.71 -5.35
CA PRO A 645 18.67 -27.89 -6.74
C PRO A 645 19.30 -26.63 -7.36
N ASP A 646 20.46 -26.81 -7.99
CA ASP A 646 21.12 -25.80 -8.80
C ASP A 646 20.53 -25.76 -10.23
N THR A 647 19.21 -25.56 -10.30
CA THR A 647 18.43 -25.46 -11.54
C THR A 647 17.59 -24.19 -11.54
N LEU A 648 16.94 -23.88 -12.66
CA LEU A 648 16.06 -22.71 -12.73
C LEU A 648 14.79 -22.93 -11.88
N TRP A 649 14.68 -22.17 -10.78
CA TRP A 649 13.48 -22.02 -9.97
C TRP A 649 13.57 -20.69 -9.22
N TYR A 650 12.40 -20.09 -8.95
CA TYR A 650 12.27 -18.83 -8.23
C TYR A 650 11.40 -18.92 -6.99
N GLU A 651 10.46 -19.87 -6.96
CA GLU A 651 9.69 -20.25 -5.78
C GLU A 651 9.47 -21.76 -5.81
N ALA A 652 9.55 -22.38 -4.63
CA ALA A 652 9.30 -23.80 -4.45
C ALA A 652 8.75 -24.10 -3.07
N GLU A 653 8.07 -25.24 -2.97
CA GLU A 653 7.60 -25.82 -1.73
C GLU A 653 8.44 -27.05 -1.36
N LEU A 654 8.69 -27.24 -0.06
CA LEU A 654 9.35 -28.42 0.47
C LEU A 654 8.45 -29.13 1.47
N HIS A 655 8.11 -30.39 1.18
CA HIS A 655 7.25 -31.23 2.03
C HIS A 655 7.78 -32.67 2.11
N PRO A 656 7.36 -33.49 3.11
CA PRO A 656 7.77 -34.87 3.20
C PRO A 656 7.03 -35.73 2.16
N ALA A 657 7.75 -36.51 1.37
CA ALA A 657 7.19 -37.46 0.41
C ALA A 657 7.76 -38.87 0.60
N GLU A 658 7.08 -39.87 0.01
CA GLU A 658 7.47 -41.29 -0.01
C GLU A 658 8.55 -41.61 -1.04
#